data_AF-A0A943U9R1-F1
#
_entry.id   AF-A0A943U9R1-F1
#
_cell.length_a   1.000
_cell.length_b   1.000
_cell.length_c   1.000
_cell.angle_alpha   90.00
_cell.angle_beta   90.00
_cell.angle_gamma   90.00
#
_symmetry.space_group_name_H-M   'P 1'
#
loop_
_entity.id
_entity.type
_entity.pdbx_description
1 polymer ?
#
loop_
_entity_poly.entity_id
_entity_poly.type
_entity_poly.pdbx_seq_one_letter_code
_entity_poly.pdbx_strand_id
1 'polypeptide(L)'
;MNRKLLTYGPVVLLALLCAAAFATGVLTRYPVLEAQVQAMDFPNGTAVSLENGDVYGVVPSGGPGHSLSAGTYRLKWFVDGDGDNALHLYSENGVKMEPETVILPAGQFEGEFEFTLDSAISGLQLQFEFAAGTYMEIYDVRIYTPGCSDNAFTLLFASLAFSLIWVAVRRGRFRTAQIEGMLMIGLAVLFASAPAFQETLHIGDDIQYHLCRIENIVDAWQCGQFPARLGAYMYDGYGALTSVFYPDYALYPFALMRLCGASLAYVGNMLLISLNIGAAAGMYAAAKRMFGGGRAAAAASTLYVLAAYRLTDVYARFAVGEALAMVFLPLFIAALWDCVAGDKNRWKALALSAAAIFLSHMITTLLCALMALLLCLMNARRILREKRLANLLKAAGLCLLLVLFHLAPMLMYIREGLGASDLMRDVSYSSIRPAELLSSNGRFAVQIGLPLMLGAALAVEAVCKRGKIGEKERAALTLVLGGAAAALAATSFFPWSYAVALTGGLVNYIQFPWRLLALTAALLALAAAYPIAGMPGEHQKLAVVLALALSVAAVQPQLQAYVEEDGMACGVGISPHLTNVEYLIPDSYPTRTGNREYAASEGVSVTNETKRGSTVTADVDAKQDGTLLLPLFGYDGYRAQVDGQNVEVALNQAQNNRLEIHLSAGTRGTLRVRFAGKTWWRLTDAVSLLTLIGLFMERRKERKKHV
;
A
#
# COMPACT_ATOMS: atom_id res chain seq x y z
N MET A 1 13.98 -24.75 -38.92
CA MET A 1 13.34 -24.64 -37.59
C MET A 1 12.42 -23.42 -37.56
N ASN A 2 11.16 -23.58 -37.17
CA ASN A 2 10.13 -22.53 -37.26
C ASN A 2 10.51 -21.31 -36.39
N ARG A 3 10.65 -20.12 -36.99
CA ARG A 3 11.03 -18.86 -36.29
C ARG A 3 10.12 -18.55 -35.09
N LYS A 4 8.85 -18.97 -35.14
CA LYS A 4 7.91 -18.86 -34.01
C LYS A 4 8.31 -19.78 -32.86
N LEU A 5 8.68 -21.04 -33.14
CA LEU A 5 9.13 -22.00 -32.13
C LEU A 5 10.40 -21.52 -31.42
N LEU A 6 11.37 -20.96 -32.14
CA LEU A 6 12.58 -20.36 -31.56
C LEU A 6 12.31 -19.14 -30.67
N THR A 7 11.25 -18.39 -30.97
CA THR A 7 10.90 -17.17 -30.22
C THR A 7 10.05 -17.48 -28.99
N TYR A 8 9.08 -18.38 -29.13
CA TYR A 8 8.07 -18.65 -28.10
C TYR A 8 8.28 -19.97 -27.35
N GLY A 9 9.07 -20.90 -27.89
CA GLY A 9 9.38 -22.18 -27.23
C GLY A 9 9.95 -22.00 -25.82
N PRO A 10 10.99 -21.17 -25.61
CA PRO A 10 11.51 -20.90 -24.27
C PRO A 10 10.47 -20.27 -23.33
N VAL A 11 9.59 -19.41 -23.85
CA VAL A 11 8.53 -18.76 -23.05
C VAL A 11 7.50 -19.78 -22.57
N VAL A 12 7.08 -20.69 -23.45
CA VAL A 12 6.15 -21.77 -23.11
C VAL A 12 6.78 -22.73 -22.09
N LEU A 13 8.05 -23.09 -22.28
CA LEU A 13 8.77 -23.95 -21.34
C LEU A 13 8.86 -23.34 -19.94
N LEU A 14 9.25 -22.06 -19.84
CA LEU A 14 9.29 -21.35 -18.56
C LEU A 14 7.91 -21.26 -17.91
N ALA A 15 6.85 -21.02 -18.68
CA ALA A 15 5.48 -20.99 -18.16
C ALA A 15 5.05 -22.36 -17.60
N LEU A 16 5.39 -23.46 -18.28
CA LEU A 16 5.12 -24.82 -17.79
C LEU A 16 5.89 -25.15 -16.51
N LEU A 17 7.17 -24.73 -16.42
CA LEU A 17 7.98 -24.89 -15.20
C LEU A 17 7.39 -24.13 -14.01
N CYS A 18 6.92 -22.90 -14.23
CA CYS A 18 6.24 -22.13 -13.20
C CYS A 18 4.94 -22.82 -12.76
N ALA A 19 4.12 -23.27 -13.71
CA ALA A 19 2.88 -23.98 -13.40
C ALA A 19 3.13 -25.27 -12.61
N ALA A 20 4.17 -26.02 -12.96
CA ALA A 20 4.58 -27.20 -12.21
C ALA A 20 5.03 -26.85 -10.79
N ALA A 21 5.82 -25.78 -10.60
CA ALA A 21 6.28 -25.36 -9.28
C ALA A 21 5.13 -24.99 -8.33
N PHE A 22 4.09 -24.32 -8.83
CA PHE A 22 2.88 -24.04 -8.05
C PHE A 22 2.05 -25.31 -7.80
N ALA A 23 1.87 -26.16 -8.80
CA ALA A 23 1.03 -27.36 -8.69
C ALA A 23 1.61 -28.42 -7.74
N THR A 24 2.93 -28.57 -7.68
CA THR A 24 3.58 -29.55 -6.80
C THR A 24 3.88 -29.01 -5.41
N GLY A 25 3.85 -27.70 -5.20
CA GLY A 25 4.28 -27.08 -3.95
C GLY A 25 5.77 -27.27 -3.63
N VAL A 26 6.60 -27.72 -4.59
CA VAL A 26 8.02 -28.05 -4.36
C VAL A 26 8.86 -26.85 -3.89
N LEU A 27 8.36 -25.64 -4.11
CA LEU A 27 8.99 -24.39 -3.68
C LEU A 27 8.29 -23.73 -2.48
N THR A 28 7.30 -24.38 -1.88
CA THR A 28 6.63 -23.88 -0.68
C THR A 28 7.61 -23.93 0.51
N ARG A 29 7.84 -22.79 1.16
CA ARG A 29 8.62 -22.71 2.39
C ARG A 29 7.67 -22.80 3.58
N TYR A 30 8.09 -23.44 4.67
CA TYR A 30 7.39 -23.43 5.96
C TYR A 30 8.25 -22.69 6.98
N PRO A 31 8.08 -21.36 7.10
CA PRO A 31 8.87 -20.56 8.03
C PRO A 31 8.64 -21.00 9.47
N VAL A 32 9.72 -20.93 10.24
CA VAL A 32 9.69 -21.10 11.69
C VAL A 32 9.83 -19.71 12.30
N LEU A 33 8.84 -19.32 13.10
CA LEU A 33 8.99 -18.22 14.04
C LEU A 33 9.69 -18.80 15.26
N GLU A 34 10.99 -18.55 15.33
CA GLU A 34 11.79 -18.88 16.50
C GLU A 34 11.48 -17.86 17.59
N ALA A 35 10.61 -18.23 18.52
CA ALA A 35 10.42 -17.48 19.74
C ALA A 35 11.50 -17.93 20.71
N GLN A 36 12.69 -17.34 20.62
CA GLN A 36 13.73 -17.63 21.60
C GLN A 36 13.22 -17.25 22.98
N VAL A 37 13.35 -18.16 23.95
CA VAL A 37 12.94 -17.91 25.34
C VAL A 37 13.67 -16.69 25.91
N GLN A 38 14.91 -16.41 25.46
CA GLN A 38 15.66 -15.20 25.81
C GLN A 38 15.08 -13.89 25.22
N ALA A 39 14.28 -13.99 24.15
CA ALA A 39 13.59 -12.86 23.53
C ALA A 39 12.17 -12.65 24.10
N MET A 40 11.66 -13.63 24.86
CA MET A 40 10.42 -13.51 25.64
C MET A 40 10.77 -13.03 27.06
N ASP A 41 10.05 -12.03 27.55
CA ASP A 41 10.28 -11.47 28.90
C ASP A 41 9.52 -12.31 29.93
N PHE A 42 10.20 -13.17 30.69
CA PHE A 42 9.55 -13.92 31.77
C PHE A 42 9.86 -13.24 33.11
N PRO A 43 8.90 -12.52 33.75
CA PRO A 43 9.18 -11.72 34.95
C PRO A 43 9.72 -12.53 36.13
N ASN A 44 9.40 -13.82 36.18
CA ASN A 44 9.82 -14.77 37.22
C ASN A 44 10.95 -15.71 36.74
N GLY A 45 11.57 -15.41 35.60
CA GLY A 45 12.55 -16.29 34.96
C GLY A 45 11.90 -17.47 34.21
N THR A 46 12.75 -18.26 33.56
CA THR A 46 12.35 -19.38 32.70
C THR A 46 12.41 -20.72 33.44
N ALA A 47 12.91 -20.71 34.68
CA ALA A 47 13.03 -21.86 35.55
C ALA A 47 12.37 -21.52 36.89
N VAL A 48 11.47 -22.39 37.34
CA VAL A 48 10.79 -22.29 38.63
C VAL A 48 11.04 -23.58 39.41
N SER A 49 11.31 -23.46 40.70
CA SER A 49 11.57 -24.62 41.58
C SER A 49 11.14 -24.36 43.01
N LEU A 50 10.51 -25.36 43.63
CA LEU A 50 10.16 -25.32 45.05
C LEU A 50 11.40 -25.22 45.94
N GLU A 51 12.56 -25.74 45.52
CA GLU A 51 13.82 -25.64 46.26
C GLU A 51 14.35 -24.20 46.33
N ASN A 52 14.04 -23.39 45.31
CA ASN A 52 14.42 -21.98 45.23
C ASN A 52 13.40 -21.06 45.95
N GLY A 53 12.34 -21.62 46.51
CA GLY A 53 11.28 -20.89 47.20
C GLY A 53 10.16 -20.38 46.29
N ASP A 54 10.11 -20.83 45.02
CA ASP A 54 9.02 -20.51 44.10
C ASP A 54 7.72 -21.21 44.50
N VAL A 55 6.59 -20.69 44.00
CA VAL A 55 5.25 -21.26 44.22
C VAL A 55 4.64 -21.67 42.89
N TYR A 56 3.74 -22.66 42.92
CA TYR A 56 2.93 -23.01 41.76
C TYR A 56 2.17 -21.79 41.22
N GLY A 57 2.09 -21.68 39.89
CA GLY A 57 1.44 -20.56 39.24
C GLY A 57 1.88 -20.37 37.80
N VAL A 58 1.35 -19.31 37.19
CA VAL A 58 1.59 -18.99 35.78
C VAL A 58 2.85 -18.14 35.63
N VAL A 59 3.67 -18.55 34.67
CA VAL A 59 4.85 -17.86 34.17
C VAL A 59 4.48 -17.28 32.79
N PRO A 60 4.00 -16.02 32.73
CA PRO A 60 3.59 -15.42 31.46
C PRO A 60 4.80 -15.03 30.62
N SER A 61 4.74 -15.29 29.32
CA SER A 61 5.61 -14.58 28.37
C SER A 61 5.25 -13.10 28.36
N GLY A 62 6.27 -12.26 28.39
CA GLY A 62 6.21 -10.82 28.18
C GLY A 62 6.94 -10.43 26.89
N GLY A 63 6.83 -9.15 26.53
CA GLY A 63 7.29 -8.63 25.25
C GLY A 63 6.16 -8.53 24.21
N PRO A 64 6.42 -7.92 23.04
CA PRO A 64 5.42 -7.76 22.00
C PRO A 64 5.13 -9.12 21.36
N GLY A 65 3.93 -9.66 21.59
CA GLY A 65 3.54 -10.94 21.00
C GLY A 65 3.53 -10.91 19.47
N HIS A 66 3.48 -12.08 18.82
CA HIS A 66 3.47 -12.16 17.36
C HIS A 66 2.07 -12.01 16.78
N SER A 67 1.87 -11.12 15.81
CA SER A 67 0.63 -11.10 15.03
C SER A 67 0.63 -12.24 14.02
N LEU A 68 -0.43 -13.04 13.99
CA LEU A 68 -0.57 -14.18 13.09
C LEU A 68 -1.81 -14.03 12.21
N SER A 69 -1.72 -14.52 10.97
CA SER A 69 -2.87 -14.58 10.07
C SER A 69 -3.78 -15.77 10.43
N ALA A 70 -4.98 -15.82 9.88
CA ALA A 70 -5.79 -17.03 9.92
C ALA A 70 -5.04 -18.19 9.23
N GLY A 71 -5.13 -19.39 9.80
CA GLY A 71 -4.43 -20.57 9.31
C GLY A 71 -4.16 -21.60 10.39
N THR A 72 -3.57 -22.72 9.99
CA THR A 72 -3.14 -23.80 10.89
C THR A 72 -1.65 -23.69 11.15
N TYR A 73 -1.29 -23.68 12.42
CA TYR A 73 0.06 -23.53 12.92
C TYR A 73 0.45 -24.77 13.70
N ARG A 74 1.74 -25.07 13.76
CA ARG A 74 2.27 -26.14 14.61
C ARG A 74 3.24 -25.54 15.62
N LEU A 75 3.01 -25.78 16.90
CA LEU A 75 3.88 -25.32 17.98
C LEU A 75 4.65 -26.52 18.53
N LYS A 76 5.97 -26.36 18.64
CA LYS A 76 6.87 -27.30 19.32
C LYS A 76 7.46 -26.63 20.54
N TRP A 77 7.40 -27.30 21.69
CA TRP A 77 7.92 -26.82 22.97
C TRP A 77 9.07 -27.70 23.45
N PHE A 78 9.99 -27.09 24.21
CA PHE A 78 11.12 -27.76 24.86
C PHE A 78 11.13 -27.33 26.33
N VAL A 79 10.66 -28.20 27.21
CA VAL A 79 10.45 -27.93 28.64
C VAL A 79 10.91 -29.14 29.43
N ASP A 80 11.74 -28.94 30.46
CA ASP A 80 12.07 -29.98 31.42
C ASP A 80 11.26 -29.79 32.71
N GLY A 81 10.81 -30.87 33.31
CA GLY A 81 10.02 -30.83 34.54
C GLY A 81 9.62 -32.24 35.00
N ASP A 82 9.45 -32.39 36.30
CA ASP A 82 9.16 -33.67 36.96
C ASP A 82 7.68 -33.86 37.34
N GLY A 83 6.82 -32.91 36.95
CA GLY A 83 5.36 -32.98 37.11
C GLY A 83 4.61 -32.54 35.85
N ASP A 84 3.32 -32.86 35.80
CA ASP A 84 2.44 -32.44 34.71
C ASP A 84 2.13 -30.94 34.84
N ASN A 85 2.58 -30.18 33.86
CA ASN A 85 2.42 -28.73 33.78
C ASN A 85 1.51 -28.35 32.59
N ALA A 86 1.27 -27.06 32.36
CA ALA A 86 0.43 -26.64 31.23
C ALA A 86 1.02 -25.47 30.44
N LEU A 87 0.64 -25.38 29.17
CA LEU A 87 0.89 -24.27 28.27
C LEU A 87 -0.45 -23.70 27.79
N HIS A 88 -0.69 -22.43 28.06
CA HIS A 88 -1.87 -21.68 27.62
C HIS A 88 -1.52 -20.72 26.48
N LEU A 89 -2.39 -20.65 25.48
CA LEU A 89 -2.25 -19.78 24.32
C LEU A 89 -3.32 -18.68 24.39
N TYR A 90 -2.88 -17.42 24.30
CA TYR A 90 -3.80 -16.28 24.29
C TYR A 90 -3.40 -15.26 23.23
N SER A 91 -4.38 -14.47 22.80
CA SER A 91 -4.18 -13.32 21.91
C SER A 91 -4.65 -12.04 22.59
N GLU A 92 -3.95 -10.93 22.32
CA GLU A 92 -4.30 -9.62 22.89
C GLU A 92 -5.68 -9.13 22.41
N ASN A 93 -6.14 -9.56 21.24
CA ASN A 93 -7.47 -9.21 20.71
C ASN A 93 -8.56 -10.26 20.99
N GLY A 94 -8.31 -11.23 21.88
CA GLY A 94 -9.33 -12.14 22.42
C GLY A 94 -9.86 -13.19 21.42
N VAL A 95 -9.13 -13.45 20.33
CA VAL A 95 -9.44 -14.55 19.43
C VAL A 95 -9.08 -15.87 20.09
N LYS A 96 -10.07 -16.75 20.19
CA LYS A 96 -9.91 -18.11 20.73
C LYS A 96 -9.06 -18.97 19.80
N MET A 97 -8.28 -19.87 20.38
CA MET A 97 -7.44 -20.83 19.69
C MET A 97 -7.79 -22.23 20.18
N GLU A 98 -7.77 -23.21 19.30
CA GLU A 98 -7.98 -24.61 19.67
C GLU A 98 -6.72 -25.43 19.33
N PRO A 99 -6.08 -26.11 20.31
CA PRO A 99 -6.37 -26.06 21.75
C PRO A 99 -5.93 -24.74 22.41
N GLU A 100 -6.68 -24.29 23.42
CA GLU A 100 -6.31 -23.12 24.24
C GLU A 100 -5.30 -23.47 25.33
N THR A 101 -5.36 -24.71 25.83
CA THR A 101 -4.48 -25.25 26.87
C THR A 101 -3.94 -26.61 26.44
N VAL A 102 -2.65 -26.83 26.62
CA VAL A 102 -1.95 -28.09 26.34
C VAL A 102 -1.21 -28.55 27.58
N ILE A 103 -1.40 -29.81 27.96
CA ILE A 103 -0.67 -30.41 29.08
C ILE A 103 0.76 -30.76 28.63
N LEU A 104 1.73 -30.39 29.47
CA LEU A 104 3.15 -30.68 29.34
C LEU A 104 3.48 -31.84 30.30
N PRO A 105 3.63 -33.09 29.80
CA PRO A 105 3.75 -34.26 30.66
C PRO A 105 5.07 -34.34 31.43
N ALA A 106 5.02 -34.88 32.65
CA ALA A 106 6.21 -35.10 33.48
C ALA A 106 7.29 -35.94 32.76
N GLY A 107 8.54 -35.48 32.82
CA GLY A 107 9.71 -36.18 32.25
C GLY A 107 9.78 -36.18 30.71
N GLN A 108 8.89 -35.47 30.02
CA GLN A 108 8.91 -35.32 28.57
C GLN A 108 9.56 -33.98 28.19
N PHE A 109 10.80 -34.03 27.70
CA PHE A 109 11.56 -32.82 27.35
C PHE A 109 11.02 -32.03 26.14
N GLU A 110 10.43 -32.71 25.16
CA GLU A 110 9.87 -32.07 23.96
C GLU A 110 8.51 -32.63 23.55
N GLY A 111 7.67 -31.79 22.97
CA GLY A 111 6.40 -32.17 22.37
C GLY A 111 5.91 -31.15 21.35
N GLU A 112 4.90 -31.54 20.58
CA GLU A 112 4.29 -30.66 19.56
C GLU A 112 2.77 -30.85 19.48
N PHE A 113 2.08 -29.80 19.07
CA PHE A 113 0.66 -29.83 18.74
C PHE A 113 0.34 -28.83 17.62
N GLU A 114 -0.80 -29.03 16.96
CA GLU A 114 -1.33 -28.09 15.99
C GLU A 114 -2.43 -27.24 16.61
N PHE A 115 -2.47 -25.96 16.25
CA PHE A 115 -3.58 -25.07 16.59
C PHE A 115 -4.06 -24.31 15.36
N THR A 116 -5.36 -23.99 15.31
CA THR A 116 -5.98 -23.30 14.18
C THR A 116 -6.55 -21.96 14.59
N LEU A 117 -6.36 -20.96 13.72
CA LEU A 117 -6.88 -19.60 13.86
C LEU A 117 -7.92 -19.33 12.78
N ASP A 118 -9.17 -19.11 13.19
CA ASP A 118 -10.28 -18.75 12.28
C ASP A 118 -10.20 -17.31 11.76
N SER A 119 -9.46 -16.45 12.47
CA SER A 119 -9.22 -15.07 12.08
C SER A 119 -7.83 -14.63 12.53
N ALA A 120 -7.32 -13.54 11.96
CA ALA A 120 -6.04 -12.98 12.38
C ALA A 120 -6.07 -12.52 13.83
N ILE A 121 -4.93 -12.68 14.51
CA ILE A 121 -4.72 -12.34 15.91
C ILE A 121 -3.65 -11.26 16.04
N SER A 122 -3.76 -10.44 17.08
CA SER A 122 -2.69 -9.54 17.52
C SER A 122 -2.04 -10.11 18.76
N GLY A 123 -0.70 -10.01 18.84
CA GLY A 123 0.04 -10.36 20.04
C GLY A 123 -0.25 -11.77 20.54
N LEU A 124 0.17 -12.80 19.80
CA LEU A 124 0.20 -14.16 20.34
C LEU A 124 1.12 -14.18 21.56
N GLN A 125 0.59 -14.69 22.65
CA GLN A 125 1.30 -14.80 23.90
C GLN A 125 1.15 -16.22 24.47
N LEU A 126 2.16 -16.65 25.22
CA LEU A 126 2.30 -17.99 25.76
C LEU A 126 2.39 -17.91 27.28
N GLN A 127 1.62 -18.72 28.00
CA GLN A 127 1.64 -18.78 29.45
C GLN A 127 1.96 -20.20 29.90
N PHE A 128 3.09 -20.39 30.56
CA PHE A 128 3.47 -21.68 31.12
C PHE A 128 3.01 -21.76 32.57
N GLU A 129 2.16 -22.71 32.91
CA GLU A 129 1.69 -22.94 34.27
C GLU A 129 2.51 -24.04 34.93
N PHE A 130 3.28 -23.67 35.97
CA PHE A 130 3.88 -24.62 36.89
C PHE A 130 2.81 -25.09 37.87
N ALA A 131 2.23 -26.25 37.59
CA ALA A 131 1.06 -26.79 38.27
C ALA A 131 1.38 -27.98 39.18
N ALA A 132 2.44 -28.75 38.84
CA ALA A 132 2.84 -29.93 39.60
C ALA A 132 4.35 -30.22 39.44
N GLY A 133 4.88 -31.07 40.32
CA GLY A 133 6.31 -31.41 40.36
C GLY A 133 7.10 -30.52 41.34
N THR A 134 8.41 -30.72 41.38
CA THR A 134 9.35 -29.93 42.18
C THR A 134 10.02 -28.81 41.37
N TYR A 135 10.11 -28.95 40.04
CA TYR A 135 10.68 -27.92 39.16
C TYR A 135 10.08 -27.93 37.74
N MET A 136 10.22 -26.80 37.03
CA MET A 136 9.94 -26.67 35.59
C MET A 136 10.91 -25.64 34.97
N GLU A 137 11.52 -25.98 33.84
CA GLU A 137 12.43 -25.11 33.09
C GLU A 137 12.08 -25.09 31.61
N ILE A 138 11.89 -23.87 31.06
CA ILE A 138 11.52 -23.62 29.67
C ILE A 138 12.79 -23.33 28.87
N TYR A 139 13.07 -24.14 27.85
CA TYR A 139 14.28 -24.05 27.04
C TYR A 139 14.04 -23.32 25.71
N ASP A 140 13.00 -23.70 24.97
CA ASP A 140 12.72 -23.16 23.63
C ASP A 140 11.25 -23.34 23.23
N VAL A 141 10.76 -22.46 22.36
CA VAL A 141 9.45 -22.59 21.72
C VAL A 141 9.54 -22.21 20.24
N ARG A 142 9.02 -23.08 19.37
CA ARG A 142 9.05 -22.88 17.93
C ARG A 142 7.66 -22.95 17.34
N ILE A 143 7.30 -21.94 16.55
CA ILE A 143 6.01 -21.87 15.88
C ILE A 143 6.23 -21.99 14.37
N TYR A 144 5.80 -23.11 13.81
CA TYR A 144 5.81 -23.35 12.37
C TYR A 144 4.56 -22.72 11.75
N THR A 145 4.78 -21.83 10.79
CA THR A 145 3.72 -21.09 10.09
C THR A 145 3.20 -21.84 8.88
N PRO A 146 1.98 -21.51 8.39
CA PRO A 146 1.48 -22.02 7.12
C PRO A 146 2.48 -21.79 5.98
N GLY A 147 2.55 -22.73 5.04
CA GLY A 147 3.50 -22.66 3.94
C GLY A 147 3.32 -21.41 3.06
N CYS A 148 4.41 -20.68 2.77
CA CYS A 148 4.43 -19.55 1.83
C CYS A 148 5.05 -19.95 0.48
N SER A 149 4.46 -19.46 -0.61
CA SER A 149 4.85 -19.77 -1.99
C SER A 149 5.78 -18.72 -2.62
N ASP A 150 6.46 -17.93 -1.81
CA ASP A 150 7.29 -16.78 -2.21
C ASP A 150 8.37 -17.14 -3.25
N ASN A 151 8.99 -18.31 -3.11
CA ASN A 151 9.96 -18.83 -4.09
C ASN A 151 9.30 -19.12 -5.45
N ALA A 152 8.08 -19.66 -5.47
CA ALA A 152 7.35 -19.95 -6.71
C ALA A 152 6.96 -18.65 -7.43
N PHE A 153 6.53 -17.63 -6.68
CA PHE A 153 6.30 -16.29 -7.23
C PHE A 153 7.59 -15.64 -7.76
N THR A 154 8.70 -15.77 -7.05
CA THR A 154 9.99 -15.24 -7.49
C THR A 154 10.42 -15.88 -8.81
N LEU A 155 10.28 -17.21 -8.93
CA LEU A 155 10.52 -17.93 -10.17
C LEU A 155 9.60 -17.46 -11.30
N LEU A 156 8.31 -17.23 -11.01
CA LEU A 156 7.34 -16.72 -11.98
C LEU A 156 7.74 -15.34 -12.51
N PHE A 157 8.05 -14.39 -11.64
CA PHE A 157 8.40 -13.03 -12.05
C PHE A 157 9.74 -12.99 -12.79
N ALA A 158 10.74 -13.74 -12.33
CA ALA A 158 12.01 -13.90 -13.06
C ALA A 158 11.75 -14.48 -14.46
N SER A 159 10.95 -15.54 -14.55
CA SER A 159 10.59 -16.20 -15.82
C SER A 159 9.85 -15.26 -16.78
N LEU A 160 8.93 -14.44 -16.26
CA LEU A 160 8.24 -13.41 -17.03
C LEU A 160 9.19 -12.33 -17.53
N ALA A 161 10.07 -11.81 -16.66
CA ALA A 161 11.06 -10.80 -17.03
C ALA A 161 12.02 -11.32 -18.12
N PHE A 162 12.58 -12.52 -17.94
CA PHE A 162 13.43 -13.17 -18.94
C PHE A 162 12.67 -13.42 -20.26
N SER A 163 11.42 -13.87 -20.19
CA SER A 163 10.58 -14.08 -21.37
C SER A 163 10.33 -12.79 -22.15
N LEU A 164 10.07 -11.68 -21.45
CA LEU A 164 9.87 -10.36 -22.07
C LEU A 164 11.14 -9.86 -22.74
N ILE A 165 12.29 -9.96 -22.04
CA ILE A 165 13.60 -9.59 -22.59
C ILE A 165 13.92 -10.43 -23.81
N TRP A 166 13.77 -11.76 -23.72
CA TRP A 166 14.02 -12.71 -24.79
C TRP A 166 13.21 -12.38 -26.05
N VAL A 167 11.89 -12.21 -25.91
CA VAL A 167 10.99 -11.89 -27.03
C VAL A 167 11.34 -10.53 -27.64
N ALA A 168 11.67 -9.54 -26.82
CA ALA A 168 12.00 -8.21 -27.31
C ALA A 168 13.34 -8.18 -28.07
N VAL A 169 14.35 -8.89 -27.58
CA VAL A 169 15.64 -9.08 -28.26
C VAL A 169 15.46 -9.85 -29.58
N ARG A 170 14.73 -10.98 -29.56
CA ARG A 170 14.46 -11.79 -30.76
C ARG A 170 13.66 -11.05 -31.84
N ARG A 171 12.82 -10.11 -31.44
CA ARG A 171 12.06 -9.24 -32.37
C ARG A 171 12.86 -8.03 -32.87
N GLY A 172 14.13 -7.88 -32.48
CA GLY A 172 14.98 -6.76 -32.90
C GLY A 172 14.44 -5.40 -32.47
N ARG A 173 13.69 -5.34 -31.37
CA ARG A 173 12.95 -4.13 -30.94
C ARG A 173 13.84 -3.07 -30.29
N PHE A 174 15.09 -3.40 -29.98
CA PHE A 174 16.01 -2.51 -29.28
C PHE A 174 17.22 -2.14 -30.12
N ARG A 175 17.49 -0.83 -30.19
CA ARG A 175 18.77 -0.27 -30.65
C ARG A 175 19.75 -0.21 -29.46
N THR A 176 21.05 -0.28 -29.71
CA THR A 176 22.10 -0.26 -28.67
C THR A 176 21.94 0.89 -27.66
N ALA A 177 21.65 2.10 -28.13
CA ALA A 177 21.42 3.26 -27.26
C ALA A 177 20.18 3.15 -26.34
N GLN A 178 19.18 2.35 -26.74
CA GLN A 178 18.01 2.07 -25.89
C GLN A 178 18.38 1.04 -24.81
N ILE A 179 19.21 0.05 -25.15
CA ILE A 179 19.71 -0.95 -24.21
C ILE A 179 20.55 -0.27 -23.12
N GLU A 180 21.48 0.61 -23.49
CA GLU A 180 22.28 1.40 -22.54
C GLU A 180 21.39 2.16 -21.54
N GLY A 181 20.40 2.91 -22.04
CA GLY A 181 19.46 3.65 -21.17
C GLY A 181 18.62 2.73 -20.28
N MET A 182 18.19 1.58 -20.79
CA MET A 182 17.44 0.59 -20.00
C MET A 182 18.29 -0.06 -18.91
N LEU A 183 19.57 -0.38 -19.20
CA LEU A 183 20.50 -0.92 -18.21
C LEU A 183 20.74 0.08 -17.08
N MET A 184 20.93 1.36 -17.40
CA MET A 184 21.13 2.40 -16.38
C MET A 184 19.90 2.60 -15.50
N ILE A 185 18.71 2.59 -16.08
CA ILE A 185 17.45 2.63 -15.32
C ILE A 185 17.33 1.36 -14.47
N GLY A 186 17.66 0.19 -15.02
CA GLY A 186 17.66 -1.07 -14.29
C GLY A 186 18.58 -1.05 -13.07
N LEU A 187 19.79 -0.50 -13.21
CA LEU A 187 20.72 -0.31 -12.08
C LEU A 187 20.17 0.66 -11.04
N ALA A 188 19.60 1.80 -11.46
CA ALA A 188 18.98 2.75 -10.54
C ALA A 188 17.82 2.11 -9.75
N VAL A 189 16.98 1.32 -10.42
CA VAL A 189 15.89 0.56 -9.79
C VAL A 189 16.44 -0.50 -8.85
N LEU A 190 17.53 -1.20 -9.22
CA LEU A 190 18.18 -2.20 -8.37
C LEU A 190 18.71 -1.56 -7.08
N PHE A 191 19.43 -0.44 -7.16
CA PHE A 191 19.90 0.28 -5.97
C PHE A 191 18.74 0.79 -5.12
N ALA A 192 17.73 1.41 -5.75
CA ALA A 192 16.56 1.89 -5.04
C ALA A 192 15.72 0.77 -4.41
N SER A 193 15.85 -0.46 -4.90
CA SER A 193 15.11 -1.63 -4.40
C SER A 193 15.94 -2.51 -3.46
N ALA A 194 17.18 -2.13 -3.14
CA ALA A 194 18.07 -2.93 -2.31
C ALA A 194 17.44 -3.38 -0.98
N PRO A 195 16.74 -2.53 -0.21
CA PRO A 195 16.08 -2.98 1.02
C PRO A 195 14.95 -3.99 0.76
N ALA A 196 14.28 -3.91 -0.39
CA ALA A 196 13.18 -4.81 -0.75
C ALA A 196 13.63 -6.17 -1.32
N PHE A 197 14.95 -6.38 -1.49
CA PHE A 197 15.51 -7.68 -1.89
C PHE A 197 15.88 -8.57 -0.71
N GLN A 198 15.70 -8.10 0.51
CA GLN A 198 15.86 -8.91 1.71
C GLN A 198 14.76 -9.97 1.82
N GLU A 199 15.02 -11.02 2.62
CA GLU A 199 14.00 -12.02 2.93
C GLU A 199 12.90 -11.44 3.84
N THR A 200 13.24 -10.41 4.62
CA THR A 200 12.32 -9.64 5.45
C THR A 200 11.80 -8.41 4.71
N LEU A 201 10.67 -7.86 5.17
CA LEU A 201 10.08 -6.62 4.70
C LEU A 201 10.44 -5.48 5.66
N HIS A 202 11.07 -4.43 5.15
CA HIS A 202 11.39 -3.23 5.91
C HIS A 202 10.15 -2.60 6.57
N ILE A 203 10.24 -2.22 7.84
CA ILE A 203 9.14 -1.67 8.65
C ILE A 203 9.16 -0.13 8.61
N GLY A 204 8.32 0.46 7.77
CA GLY A 204 8.10 1.92 7.74
C GLY A 204 6.94 2.39 8.61
N ASP A 205 6.79 3.70 8.77
CA ASP A 205 5.86 4.33 9.72
C ASP A 205 4.38 3.91 9.48
N ASP A 206 3.93 3.89 8.23
CA ASP A 206 2.54 3.59 7.84
C ASP A 206 2.34 2.11 7.40
N ILE A 207 3.33 1.23 7.64
CA ILE A 207 3.32 -0.14 7.10
C ILE A 207 2.10 -0.94 7.54
N GLN A 208 1.74 -0.86 8.82
CA GLN A 208 0.61 -1.60 9.38
C GLN A 208 -0.67 -1.26 8.62
N TYR A 209 -0.93 0.03 8.42
CA TYR A 209 -2.11 0.51 7.73
C TYR A 209 -2.17 0.00 6.28
N HIS A 210 -1.05 0.06 5.56
CA HIS A 210 -0.99 -0.35 4.16
C HIS A 210 -1.06 -1.88 3.95
N LEU A 211 -0.50 -2.68 4.87
CA LEU A 211 -0.65 -4.13 4.82
C LEU A 211 -2.06 -4.58 5.21
N CYS A 212 -2.68 -3.94 6.22
CA CYS A 212 -4.08 -4.16 6.56
C CYS A 212 -5.03 -3.83 5.39
N ARG A 213 -4.69 -2.86 4.53
CA ARG A 213 -5.45 -2.60 3.29
C ARG A 213 -5.41 -3.78 2.34
N ILE A 214 -4.26 -4.45 2.19
CA ILE A 214 -4.14 -5.66 1.35
C ILE A 214 -5.00 -6.79 1.93
N GLU A 215 -4.93 -7.03 3.23
CA GLU A 215 -5.74 -8.04 3.91
C GLU A 215 -7.24 -7.73 3.82
N ASN A 216 -7.66 -6.46 3.93
CA ASN A 216 -9.04 -6.04 3.70
C ASN A 216 -9.54 -6.36 2.28
N ILE A 217 -8.71 -6.20 1.25
CA ILE A 217 -9.08 -6.55 -0.13
C ILE A 217 -9.28 -8.06 -0.25
N VAL A 218 -8.37 -8.85 0.31
CA VAL A 218 -8.45 -10.32 0.33
C VAL A 218 -9.74 -10.76 1.04
N ASP A 219 -10.01 -10.20 2.21
CA ASP A 219 -11.21 -10.45 2.99
C ASP A 219 -12.50 -10.13 2.21
N ALA A 220 -12.56 -8.95 1.60
CA ALA A 220 -13.70 -8.51 0.80
C ALA A 220 -13.95 -9.43 -0.41
N TRP A 221 -12.90 -9.90 -1.08
CA TRP A 221 -13.02 -10.84 -2.20
C TRP A 221 -13.50 -12.22 -1.77
N GLN A 222 -13.02 -12.73 -0.62
CA GLN A 222 -13.53 -13.98 -0.05
C GLN A 222 -15.01 -13.87 0.34
N CYS A 223 -15.49 -12.66 0.67
CA CYS A 223 -16.90 -12.35 0.89
C CYS A 223 -17.70 -12.10 -0.40
N GLY A 224 -17.09 -12.26 -1.59
CA GLY A 224 -17.76 -12.07 -2.89
C GLY A 224 -17.98 -10.60 -3.29
N GLN A 225 -17.25 -9.65 -2.69
CA GLN A 225 -17.31 -8.25 -3.07
C GLN A 225 -16.35 -7.96 -4.24
N PHE A 226 -16.87 -7.41 -5.34
CA PHE A 226 -16.03 -6.83 -6.40
C PHE A 226 -16.74 -5.62 -7.03
N PRO A 227 -16.10 -4.43 -7.06
CA PRO A 227 -14.83 -4.09 -6.42
C PRO A 227 -14.89 -4.22 -4.88
N ALA A 228 -13.74 -4.42 -4.24
CA ALA A 228 -13.61 -4.41 -2.79
C ALA A 228 -13.88 -3.00 -2.25
N ARG A 229 -14.81 -2.88 -1.28
CA ARG A 229 -15.23 -1.61 -0.69
C ARG A 229 -15.19 -1.62 0.84
N LEU A 230 -15.53 -2.74 1.46
CA LEU A 230 -15.40 -2.93 2.91
C LEU A 230 -14.73 -4.27 3.18
N GLY A 231 -13.57 -4.23 3.81
CA GLY A 231 -12.92 -5.40 4.39
C GLY A 231 -13.13 -5.40 5.90
N ALA A 232 -13.27 -6.59 6.48
CA ALA A 232 -13.48 -6.74 7.92
C ALA A 232 -12.18 -6.94 8.70
N TYR A 233 -11.02 -7.05 8.05
CA TYR A 233 -9.76 -7.36 8.73
C TYR A 233 -9.37 -6.30 9.76
N MET A 234 -9.44 -5.02 9.38
CA MET A 234 -9.13 -3.90 10.27
C MET A 234 -10.08 -3.82 11.46
N TYR A 235 -9.57 -3.26 12.56
CA TYR A 235 -10.29 -3.05 13.81
C TYR A 235 -10.80 -4.38 14.40
N ASP A 236 -9.90 -5.36 14.51
CA ASP A 236 -10.15 -6.67 15.14
C ASP A 236 -11.34 -7.45 14.56
N GLY A 237 -11.61 -7.29 13.27
CA GLY A 237 -12.75 -7.90 12.63
C GLY A 237 -13.94 -6.96 12.39
N TYR A 238 -14.00 -5.78 13.01
CA TYR A 238 -15.17 -4.90 12.89
C TYR A 238 -15.33 -4.30 11.49
N GLY A 239 -14.22 -4.17 10.77
CA GLY A 239 -14.14 -3.70 9.41
C GLY A 239 -14.05 -2.19 9.25
N ALA A 240 -13.63 -1.76 8.07
CA ALA A 240 -13.40 -0.35 7.77
C ALA A 240 -13.81 -0.01 6.34
N LEU A 241 -14.28 1.22 6.13
CA LEU A 241 -14.53 1.77 4.80
C LEU A 241 -13.28 2.31 4.12
N THR A 242 -12.10 1.88 4.58
CA THR A 242 -10.80 2.32 4.05
C THR A 242 -10.74 2.21 2.52
N SER A 243 -11.23 1.13 1.91
CA SER A 243 -11.20 0.96 0.44
C SER A 243 -12.12 1.91 -0.34
N VAL A 244 -13.06 2.60 0.33
CA VAL A 244 -13.89 3.65 -0.26
C VAL A 244 -13.21 5.01 -0.25
N PHE A 245 -12.39 5.29 0.78
CA PHE A 245 -11.68 6.57 0.91
C PHE A 245 -10.24 6.54 0.40
N TYR A 246 -9.61 5.37 0.47
CA TYR A 246 -8.32 5.06 -0.12
C TYR A 246 -8.51 4.16 -1.34
N PRO A 247 -8.15 4.65 -2.54
CA PRO A 247 -8.18 3.81 -3.73
C PRO A 247 -7.22 2.62 -3.60
N ASP A 248 -7.79 1.41 -3.55
CA ASP A 248 -7.06 0.15 -3.36
C ASP A 248 -6.73 -0.58 -4.68
N TYR A 249 -7.18 -0.06 -5.82
CA TYR A 249 -7.16 -0.80 -7.09
C TYR A 249 -5.77 -1.13 -7.61
N ALA A 250 -4.77 -0.29 -7.32
CA ALA A 250 -3.38 -0.59 -7.63
C ALA A 250 -2.78 -1.68 -6.73
N LEU A 251 -3.43 -1.97 -5.60
CA LEU A 251 -3.06 -3.05 -4.68
C LEU A 251 -3.64 -4.40 -5.10
N TYR A 252 -4.61 -4.44 -6.04
CA TYR A 252 -5.28 -5.68 -6.44
C TYR A 252 -4.31 -6.78 -6.93
N PRO A 253 -3.27 -6.51 -7.74
CA PRO A 253 -2.30 -7.54 -8.10
C PRO A 253 -1.59 -8.16 -6.88
N PHE A 254 -1.32 -7.35 -5.85
CA PHE A 254 -0.64 -7.75 -4.62
C PHE A 254 -1.58 -8.51 -3.68
N ALA A 255 -2.84 -8.09 -3.57
CA ALA A 255 -3.88 -8.84 -2.88
C ALA A 255 -4.14 -10.20 -3.54
N LEU A 256 -4.06 -10.30 -4.88
CA LEU A 256 -4.17 -11.57 -5.58
C LEU A 256 -2.98 -12.50 -5.27
N MET A 257 -1.76 -11.96 -5.20
CA MET A 257 -0.60 -12.75 -4.75
C MET A 257 -0.80 -13.27 -3.33
N ARG A 258 -1.27 -12.40 -2.42
CA ARG A 258 -1.58 -12.76 -1.04
C ARG A 258 -2.63 -13.88 -0.96
N LEU A 259 -3.71 -13.76 -1.74
CA LEU A 259 -4.77 -14.78 -1.83
C LEU A 259 -4.25 -16.11 -2.40
N CYS A 260 -3.28 -16.06 -3.31
CA CYS A 260 -2.64 -17.24 -3.91
C CYS A 260 -1.49 -17.82 -3.07
N GLY A 261 -1.34 -17.41 -1.80
CA GLY A 261 -0.40 -18.02 -0.85
C GLY A 261 1.00 -17.38 -0.82
N ALA A 262 1.18 -16.16 -1.34
CA ALA A 262 2.37 -15.38 -1.03
C ALA A 262 2.31 -14.85 0.41
N SER A 263 3.46 -14.76 1.07
CA SER A 263 3.57 -14.14 2.39
C SER A 263 3.35 -12.63 2.30
N LEU A 264 2.91 -12.04 3.41
CA LEU A 264 2.66 -10.61 3.47
C LEU A 264 3.96 -9.79 3.32
N ALA A 265 5.07 -10.29 3.88
CA ALA A 265 6.41 -9.73 3.69
C ALA A 265 6.81 -9.68 2.21
N TYR A 266 6.67 -10.80 1.49
CA TYR A 266 6.99 -10.88 0.07
C TYR A 266 6.10 -9.97 -0.79
N VAL A 267 4.80 -9.91 -0.47
CA VAL A 267 3.84 -9.02 -1.13
C VAL A 267 4.25 -7.56 -0.97
N GLY A 268 4.64 -7.14 0.25
CA GLY A 268 5.17 -5.81 0.51
C GLY A 268 6.44 -5.51 -0.28
N ASN A 269 7.41 -6.42 -0.30
CA ASN A 269 8.66 -6.25 -1.06
C ASN A 269 8.40 -6.09 -2.56
N MET A 270 7.51 -6.91 -3.13
CA MET A 270 7.12 -6.80 -4.54
C MET A 270 6.37 -5.50 -4.86
N LEU A 271 5.59 -4.98 -3.92
CA LEU A 271 4.97 -3.67 -4.02
C LEU A 271 6.03 -2.56 -4.10
N LEU A 272 7.01 -2.54 -3.19
CA LEU A 272 8.08 -1.53 -3.20
C LEU A 272 8.92 -1.56 -4.49
N ILE A 273 9.29 -2.75 -4.96
CA ILE A 273 9.99 -2.94 -6.25
C ILE A 273 9.14 -2.39 -7.41
N SER A 274 7.83 -2.67 -7.41
CA SER A 274 6.92 -2.21 -8.45
C SER A 274 6.76 -0.69 -8.46
N LEU A 275 6.77 -0.03 -7.29
CA LEU A 275 6.78 1.43 -7.18
C LEU A 275 8.06 2.03 -7.78
N ASN A 276 9.22 1.41 -7.56
CA ASN A 276 10.50 1.81 -8.16
C ASN A 276 10.51 1.67 -9.68
N ILE A 277 10.05 0.53 -10.21
CA ILE A 277 9.92 0.30 -11.66
C ILE A 277 8.93 1.30 -12.28
N GLY A 278 7.78 1.50 -11.65
CA GLY A 278 6.74 2.42 -12.10
C GLY A 278 7.25 3.85 -12.19
N ALA A 279 7.88 4.36 -11.13
CA ALA A 279 8.44 5.71 -11.09
C ALA A 279 9.50 5.92 -12.17
N ALA A 280 10.35 4.92 -12.39
CA ALA A 280 11.34 4.95 -13.46
C ALA A 280 10.69 5.05 -14.86
N ALA A 281 9.71 4.19 -15.12
CA ALA A 281 8.99 4.17 -16.40
C ALA A 281 8.21 5.47 -16.65
N GLY A 282 7.51 5.98 -15.63
CA GLY A 282 6.75 7.22 -15.67
C GLY A 282 7.64 8.43 -15.97
N MET A 283 8.75 8.57 -15.23
CA MET A 283 9.72 9.65 -15.43
C MET A 283 10.40 9.57 -16.80
N TYR A 284 10.87 8.38 -17.21
CA TYR A 284 11.48 8.19 -18.52
C TYR A 284 10.53 8.60 -19.66
N ALA A 285 9.27 8.15 -19.60
CA ALA A 285 8.27 8.47 -20.60
C ALA A 285 7.96 9.97 -20.66
N ALA A 286 7.83 10.64 -19.51
CA ALA A 286 7.61 12.08 -19.40
C ALA A 286 8.79 12.90 -19.94
N ALA A 287 10.01 12.62 -19.49
CA ALA A 287 11.22 13.32 -19.92
C ALA A 287 11.47 13.17 -21.42
N LYS A 288 11.33 11.94 -21.94
CA LYS A 288 11.47 11.65 -23.38
C LYS A 288 10.43 12.39 -24.21
N ARG A 289 9.22 12.58 -23.68
CA ARG A 289 8.13 13.32 -24.34
C ARG A 289 8.40 14.82 -24.40
N MET A 290 8.91 15.41 -23.32
CA MET A 290 9.12 16.86 -23.21
C MET A 290 10.38 17.31 -23.96
N PHE A 291 11.50 16.62 -23.75
CA PHE A 291 12.80 17.09 -24.22
C PHE A 291 13.41 16.25 -25.35
N GLY A 292 12.96 15.00 -25.51
CA GLY A 292 13.54 14.04 -26.45
C GLY A 292 14.83 13.42 -25.91
N GLY A 293 15.46 12.53 -26.68
CA GLY A 293 16.71 11.88 -26.31
C GLY A 293 16.55 10.75 -25.28
N GLY A 294 16.86 9.51 -25.68
CA GLY A 294 16.72 8.35 -24.79
C GLY A 294 17.63 8.39 -23.57
N ARG A 295 18.85 8.95 -23.70
CA ARG A 295 19.82 9.07 -22.60
C ARG A 295 19.43 10.16 -21.61
N ALA A 296 19.01 11.33 -22.10
CA ALA A 296 18.48 12.41 -21.25
C ALA A 296 17.29 11.94 -20.39
N ALA A 297 16.37 11.18 -20.99
CA ALA A 297 15.26 10.58 -20.27
C ALA A 297 15.70 9.54 -19.23
N ALA A 298 16.76 8.77 -19.52
CA ALA A 298 17.35 7.84 -18.55
C ALA A 298 17.99 8.58 -17.36
N ALA A 299 18.72 9.67 -17.60
CA ALA A 299 19.29 10.49 -16.53
C ALA A 299 18.19 11.07 -15.61
N ALA A 300 17.13 11.66 -16.16
CA ALA A 300 16.01 12.15 -15.38
C ALA A 300 15.33 11.03 -14.56
N SER A 301 15.17 9.85 -15.16
CA SER A 301 14.64 8.68 -14.47
C SER A 301 15.54 8.24 -13.30
N THR A 302 16.85 8.20 -13.49
CA THR A 302 17.82 7.84 -12.44
C THR A 302 17.76 8.84 -11.28
N LEU A 303 17.79 10.15 -11.59
CA LEU A 303 17.69 11.21 -10.60
C LEU A 303 16.37 11.13 -9.79
N TYR A 304 15.26 10.80 -10.45
CA TYR A 304 13.96 10.72 -9.79
C TYR A 304 13.79 9.50 -8.90
N VAL A 305 14.19 8.32 -9.39
CA VAL A 305 14.07 7.05 -8.65
C VAL A 305 14.90 7.09 -7.37
N LEU A 306 16.09 7.71 -7.43
CA LEU A 306 17.01 7.86 -6.31
C LEU A 306 16.89 9.24 -5.63
N ALA A 307 15.77 9.95 -5.78
CA ALA A 307 15.54 11.18 -5.02
C ALA A 307 15.32 10.84 -3.53
N ALA A 308 16.04 11.52 -2.63
CA ALA A 308 16.04 11.20 -1.19
C ALA A 308 14.62 11.17 -0.60
N TYR A 309 13.82 12.21 -0.85
CA TYR A 309 12.43 12.27 -0.38
C TYR A 309 11.57 11.13 -0.94
N ARG A 310 11.78 10.72 -2.19
CA ARG A 310 11.05 9.58 -2.77
C ARG A 310 11.40 8.29 -2.04
N LEU A 311 12.67 8.06 -1.71
CA LEU A 311 13.08 6.88 -0.95
C LEU A 311 12.53 6.91 0.48
N THR A 312 12.49 8.09 1.11
CA THR A 312 11.81 8.30 2.40
C THR A 312 10.34 7.89 2.32
N ASP A 313 9.66 8.28 1.24
CA ASP A 313 8.25 7.95 1.04
C ASP A 313 8.00 6.44 0.87
N VAL A 314 8.90 5.76 0.14
CA VAL A 314 8.82 4.32 -0.15
C VAL A 314 9.18 3.47 1.08
N TYR A 315 10.22 3.85 1.84
CA TYR A 315 10.80 3.00 2.89
C TYR A 315 10.49 3.53 4.28
N ALA A 316 11.03 4.70 4.66
CA ALA A 316 10.85 5.24 6.01
C ALA A 316 9.38 5.42 6.38
N ARG A 317 8.60 6.04 5.49
CA ARG A 317 7.17 6.26 5.71
C ARG A 317 6.33 5.05 5.34
N PHE A 318 6.77 4.29 4.33
CA PHE A 318 5.93 3.29 3.66
C PHE A 318 4.59 3.87 3.18
N ALA A 319 4.57 5.14 2.74
CA ALA A 319 3.35 5.84 2.34
C ALA A 319 2.91 5.43 0.93
N VAL A 320 2.42 4.19 0.78
CA VAL A 320 2.15 3.54 -0.51
C VAL A 320 1.27 4.39 -1.43
N GLY A 321 0.27 5.10 -0.88
CA GLY A 321 -0.60 5.97 -1.67
C GLY A 321 0.18 7.08 -2.37
N GLU A 322 0.99 7.83 -1.60
CA GLU A 322 1.81 8.92 -2.11
C GLU A 322 2.88 8.40 -3.09
N ALA A 323 3.56 7.31 -2.74
CA ALA A 323 4.57 6.68 -3.60
C ALA A 323 3.99 6.18 -4.93
N LEU A 324 2.75 5.70 -4.92
CA LEU A 324 2.03 5.32 -6.13
C LEU A 324 1.63 6.55 -6.96
N ALA A 325 1.21 7.65 -6.33
CA ALA A 325 0.94 8.89 -7.04
C ALA A 325 2.23 9.43 -7.71
N MET A 326 3.39 9.27 -7.07
CA MET A 326 4.70 9.61 -7.63
C MET A 326 5.05 8.80 -8.89
N VAL A 327 4.49 7.60 -9.11
CA VAL A 327 4.64 6.86 -10.38
C VAL A 327 4.06 7.65 -11.56
N PHE A 328 2.89 8.27 -11.37
CA PHE A 328 2.13 8.95 -12.42
C PHE A 328 2.40 10.45 -12.48
N LEU A 329 2.96 11.04 -11.43
CA LEU A 329 3.22 12.46 -11.31
C LEU A 329 4.04 13.06 -12.48
N PRO A 330 5.15 12.44 -12.96
CA PRO A 330 5.88 12.96 -14.10
C PRO A 330 5.05 12.99 -15.40
N LEU A 331 4.21 11.96 -15.60
CA LEU A 331 3.32 11.86 -16.75
C LEU A 331 2.25 12.97 -16.72
N PHE A 332 1.70 13.25 -15.54
CA PHE A 332 0.77 14.34 -15.32
C PHE A 332 1.40 15.70 -15.67
N ILE A 333 2.61 15.97 -15.15
CA ILE A 333 3.34 17.22 -15.43
C ILE A 333 3.56 17.40 -16.95
N ALA A 334 4.03 16.36 -17.64
CA ALA A 334 4.27 16.41 -19.08
C ALA A 334 2.97 16.61 -19.89
N ALA A 335 1.89 15.92 -19.51
CA ALA A 335 0.59 16.02 -20.18
C ALA A 335 -0.10 17.36 -19.92
N LEU A 336 0.06 17.91 -18.72
CA LEU A 336 -0.42 19.24 -18.35
C LEU A 336 0.30 20.32 -19.17
N TRP A 337 1.63 20.23 -19.29
CA TRP A 337 2.41 21.12 -20.14
C TRP A 337 1.94 21.06 -21.60
N ASP A 338 1.70 19.85 -22.13
CA ASP A 338 1.15 19.68 -23.49
C ASP A 338 -0.20 20.39 -23.67
N CYS A 339 -1.11 20.28 -22.70
CA CYS A 339 -2.42 20.92 -22.78
C CYS A 339 -2.34 22.45 -22.72
N VAL A 340 -1.47 22.99 -21.85
CA VAL A 340 -1.35 24.43 -21.61
C VAL A 340 -0.50 25.15 -22.67
N ALA A 341 0.62 24.56 -23.06
CA ALA A 341 1.63 25.17 -23.92
C ALA A 341 2.03 24.32 -25.12
N GLY A 342 2.14 23.00 -24.96
CA GLY A 342 2.56 22.07 -26.01
C GLY A 342 1.42 21.59 -26.93
N ASP A 343 1.35 20.28 -27.19
CA ASP A 343 0.33 19.68 -28.04
C ASP A 343 -1.02 19.51 -27.32
N LYS A 344 -1.92 20.49 -27.51
CA LYS A 344 -3.23 20.52 -26.85
C LYS A 344 -4.11 19.29 -27.13
N ASN A 345 -3.85 18.54 -28.19
CA ASN A 345 -4.69 17.39 -28.55
C ASN A 345 -4.42 16.15 -27.68
N ARG A 346 -3.39 16.20 -26.82
CA ARG A 346 -3.05 15.11 -25.89
C ARG A 346 -3.80 15.15 -24.56
N TRP A 347 -4.92 15.84 -24.50
CA TRP A 347 -5.76 15.96 -23.30
C TRP A 347 -6.19 14.63 -22.66
N LYS A 348 -6.27 13.54 -23.44
CA LYS A 348 -6.52 12.19 -22.90
C LYS A 348 -5.40 11.71 -21.98
N ALA A 349 -4.14 12.06 -22.30
CA ALA A 349 -3.00 11.71 -21.44
C ALA A 349 -3.12 12.41 -20.08
N LEU A 350 -3.54 13.69 -20.08
CA LEU A 350 -3.78 14.45 -18.86
C LEU A 350 -4.90 13.81 -18.03
N ALA A 351 -6.02 13.46 -18.67
CA ALA A 351 -7.13 12.77 -18.01
C ALA A 351 -6.71 11.44 -17.37
N LEU A 352 -5.97 10.61 -18.11
CA LEU A 352 -5.51 9.30 -17.64
C LEU A 352 -4.51 9.43 -16.49
N SER A 353 -3.54 10.33 -16.58
CA SER A 353 -2.59 10.57 -15.48
C SER A 353 -3.26 11.18 -14.25
N ALA A 354 -4.23 12.08 -14.43
CA ALA A 354 -4.99 12.66 -13.33
C ALA A 354 -5.88 11.62 -12.64
N ALA A 355 -6.55 10.77 -13.41
CA ALA A 355 -7.35 9.66 -12.88
C ALA A 355 -6.47 8.64 -12.14
N ALA A 356 -5.27 8.36 -12.66
CA ALA A 356 -4.34 7.47 -11.98
C ALA A 356 -3.86 8.05 -10.63
N ILE A 357 -3.55 9.35 -10.56
CA ILE A 357 -3.17 10.04 -9.32
C ILE A 357 -4.36 10.07 -8.33
N PHE A 358 -5.57 10.35 -8.81
CA PHE A 358 -6.80 10.28 -8.00
C PHE A 358 -7.00 8.89 -7.40
N LEU A 359 -6.81 7.86 -8.21
CA LEU A 359 -6.87 6.45 -7.78
C LEU A 359 -5.57 5.97 -7.09
N SER A 360 -4.75 6.88 -6.57
CA SER A 360 -3.55 6.57 -5.79
C SER A 360 -3.55 7.31 -4.45
N HIS A 361 -3.71 8.64 -4.50
CA HIS A 361 -3.61 9.49 -3.31
C HIS A 361 -4.40 10.79 -3.46
N MET A 362 -5.38 10.99 -2.59
CA MET A 362 -6.26 12.15 -2.63
C MET A 362 -5.52 13.48 -2.37
N ILE A 363 -4.54 13.48 -1.46
CA ILE A 363 -3.76 14.69 -1.14
C ILE A 363 -2.88 15.09 -2.33
N THR A 364 -2.18 14.14 -2.98
CA THR A 364 -1.40 14.44 -4.19
C THR A 364 -2.29 14.90 -5.34
N THR A 365 -3.54 14.45 -5.41
CA THR A 365 -4.53 14.96 -6.36
C THR A 365 -4.82 16.43 -6.13
N LEU A 366 -5.05 16.85 -4.88
CA LEU A 366 -5.27 18.25 -4.53
C LEU A 366 -4.05 19.11 -4.93
N LEU A 367 -2.84 18.65 -4.63
CA LEU A 367 -1.60 19.33 -5.01
C LEU A 367 -1.46 19.45 -6.55
N CYS A 368 -1.81 18.40 -7.30
CA CYS A 368 -1.81 18.41 -8.76
C CYS A 368 -2.87 19.36 -9.33
N ALA A 369 -4.05 19.44 -8.72
CA ALA A 369 -5.10 20.38 -9.10
C ALA A 369 -4.66 21.83 -8.88
N LEU A 370 -4.01 22.14 -7.74
CA LEU A 370 -3.44 23.45 -7.48
C LEU A 370 -2.34 23.80 -8.50
N MET A 371 -1.42 22.88 -8.77
CA MET A 371 -0.39 23.07 -9.81
C MET A 371 -1.00 23.34 -11.19
N ALA A 372 -2.04 22.58 -11.57
CA ALA A 372 -2.75 22.79 -12.83
C ALA A 372 -3.43 24.15 -12.90
N LEU A 373 -4.08 24.59 -11.81
CA LEU A 373 -4.69 25.91 -11.71
C LEU A 373 -3.66 27.01 -11.89
N LEU A 374 -2.55 26.97 -11.12
CA LEU A 374 -1.48 27.97 -11.20
C LEU A 374 -0.87 28.05 -12.60
N LEU A 375 -0.55 26.91 -13.22
CA LEU A 375 0.02 26.88 -14.56
C LEU A 375 -0.98 27.41 -15.62
N CYS A 376 -2.27 27.11 -15.45
CA CYS A 376 -3.32 27.65 -16.31
C CYS A 376 -3.45 29.17 -16.17
N LEU A 377 -3.39 29.70 -14.94
CA LEU A 377 -3.44 31.14 -14.68
C LEU A 377 -2.24 31.87 -15.29
N MET A 378 -1.02 31.35 -15.10
CA MET A 378 0.21 31.88 -15.72
C MET A 378 0.13 31.92 -17.25
N ASN A 379 -0.65 31.01 -17.86
CA ASN A 379 -0.80 30.89 -19.31
C ASN A 379 -2.21 31.27 -19.81
N ALA A 380 -3.02 31.99 -19.02
CA ALA A 380 -4.43 32.22 -19.32
C ALA A 380 -4.65 32.88 -20.68
N ARG A 381 -3.85 33.91 -21.00
CA ARG A 381 -3.90 34.60 -22.31
C ARG A 381 -3.68 33.63 -23.47
N ARG A 382 -2.72 32.70 -23.33
CA ARG A 382 -2.41 31.68 -24.34
C ARG A 382 -3.53 30.66 -24.47
N ILE A 383 -4.06 30.19 -23.34
CA ILE A 383 -5.15 29.20 -23.30
C ILE A 383 -6.38 29.71 -24.05
N LEU A 384 -6.75 30.97 -23.82
CA LEU A 384 -7.88 31.61 -24.49
C LEU A 384 -7.60 31.84 -25.98
N ARG A 385 -6.45 32.44 -26.33
CA ARG A 385 -6.07 32.74 -27.72
C ARG A 385 -5.97 31.48 -28.59
N GLU A 386 -5.40 30.41 -28.05
CA GLU A 386 -5.18 29.15 -28.79
C GLU A 386 -6.34 28.15 -28.63
N LYS A 387 -7.47 28.56 -28.04
CA LYS A 387 -8.67 27.72 -27.83
C LYS A 387 -8.33 26.38 -27.15
N ARG A 388 -7.55 26.43 -26.07
CA ARG A 388 -7.11 25.23 -25.30
C ARG A 388 -8.08 24.84 -24.19
N LEU A 389 -8.93 25.75 -23.74
CA LEU A 389 -9.89 25.53 -22.65
C LEU A 389 -10.79 24.30 -22.89
N ALA A 390 -11.27 24.10 -24.12
CA ALA A 390 -12.11 22.94 -24.45
C ALA A 390 -11.39 21.61 -24.22
N ASN A 391 -10.08 21.53 -24.46
CA ASN A 391 -9.30 20.31 -24.24
C ASN A 391 -9.03 20.09 -22.75
N LEU A 392 -8.81 21.15 -21.97
CA LEU A 392 -8.71 21.07 -20.51
C LEU A 392 -10.04 20.58 -19.89
N LEU A 393 -11.18 21.11 -20.34
CA LEU A 393 -12.51 20.67 -19.89
C LEU A 393 -12.80 19.22 -20.29
N LYS A 394 -12.41 18.80 -21.50
CA LYS A 394 -12.48 17.38 -21.91
C LYS A 394 -11.63 16.48 -21.03
N ALA A 395 -10.43 16.93 -20.65
CA ALA A 395 -9.57 16.17 -19.74
C ALA A 395 -10.21 16.01 -18.36
N ALA A 396 -10.75 17.09 -17.80
CA ALA A 396 -11.46 17.06 -16.52
C ALA A 396 -12.70 16.15 -16.57
N GLY A 397 -13.54 16.29 -17.60
CA GLY A 397 -14.73 15.47 -17.78
C GLY A 397 -14.40 13.98 -17.95
N LEU A 398 -13.38 13.65 -18.75
CA LEU A 398 -12.95 12.26 -18.91
C LEU A 398 -12.36 11.69 -17.61
N CYS A 399 -11.57 12.48 -16.87
CA CYS A 399 -11.06 12.09 -15.56
C CYS A 399 -12.21 11.74 -14.61
N LEU A 400 -13.21 12.64 -14.49
CA LEU A 400 -14.39 12.43 -13.64
C LEU A 400 -15.14 11.15 -14.01
N LEU A 401 -15.37 10.90 -15.30
CA LEU A 401 -16.04 9.67 -15.76
C LEU A 401 -15.24 8.41 -15.41
N LEU A 402 -13.91 8.46 -15.52
CA LEU A 402 -13.04 7.32 -15.20
C LEU A 402 -13.00 7.00 -13.70
N VAL A 403 -13.16 8.00 -12.83
CA VAL A 403 -13.07 7.81 -11.37
C VAL A 403 -14.43 7.77 -10.67
N LEU A 404 -15.52 7.96 -11.40
CA LEU A 404 -16.88 8.07 -10.85
C LEU A 404 -17.27 6.87 -9.96
N PHE A 405 -16.85 5.66 -10.35
CA PHE A 405 -17.09 4.42 -9.60
C PHE A 405 -16.54 4.43 -8.16
N HIS A 406 -15.48 5.21 -7.91
CA HIS A 406 -14.89 5.38 -6.57
C HIS A 406 -15.32 6.70 -5.93
N LEU A 407 -15.36 7.79 -6.71
CA LEU A 407 -15.75 9.11 -6.25
C LEU A 407 -17.18 9.12 -5.69
N ALA A 408 -18.13 8.44 -6.34
CA ALA A 408 -19.52 8.54 -5.93
C ALA A 408 -19.83 7.83 -4.59
N PRO A 409 -19.38 6.59 -4.33
CA PRO A 409 -19.45 6.00 -2.99
C PRO A 409 -18.75 6.84 -1.92
N MET A 410 -17.58 7.40 -2.23
CA MET A 410 -16.85 8.28 -1.31
C MET A 410 -17.68 9.53 -0.96
N LEU A 411 -18.29 10.19 -1.93
CA LEU A 411 -19.14 11.37 -1.69
C LEU A 411 -20.40 11.04 -0.88
N MET A 412 -20.92 9.82 -0.97
CA MET A 412 -22.03 9.37 -0.13
C MET A 412 -21.62 9.35 1.35
N TYR A 413 -20.52 8.66 1.69
CA TYR A 413 -20.06 8.58 3.07
C TYR A 413 -19.54 9.92 3.62
N ILE A 414 -18.95 10.78 2.78
CA ILE A 414 -18.60 12.15 3.18
C ILE A 414 -19.86 12.92 3.62
N ARG A 415 -20.99 12.75 2.92
CA ARG A 415 -22.27 13.38 3.30
C ARG A 415 -22.87 12.81 4.58
N GLU A 416 -22.53 11.57 4.91
CA GLU A 416 -22.89 10.92 6.18
C GLU A 416 -21.99 11.36 7.36
N GLY A 417 -20.99 12.23 7.10
CA GLY A 417 -20.10 12.78 8.12
C GLY A 417 -18.82 11.98 8.31
N LEU A 418 -18.56 10.94 7.51
CA LEU A 418 -17.32 10.17 7.58
C LEU A 418 -16.19 10.89 6.86
N GLY A 419 -15.00 10.86 7.45
CA GLY A 419 -13.82 11.47 6.86
C GLY A 419 -12.58 11.28 7.70
N ALA A 420 -11.61 12.17 7.48
CA ALA A 420 -10.32 12.19 8.14
C ALA A 420 -10.06 13.53 8.86
N SER A 421 -11.12 14.19 9.33
CA SER A 421 -11.02 15.49 10.01
C SER A 421 -10.18 15.40 11.29
N ASP A 422 -10.23 14.28 12.00
CA ASP A 422 -9.48 14.08 13.25
C ASP A 422 -7.96 13.98 13.03
N LEU A 423 -7.54 13.76 11.78
CA LEU A 423 -6.13 13.81 11.38
C LEU A 423 -5.66 15.23 11.04
N MET A 424 -6.57 16.21 10.94
CA MET A 424 -6.18 17.57 10.59
C MET A 424 -5.39 18.18 11.75
N ARG A 425 -4.12 18.46 11.47
CA ARG A 425 -3.25 19.24 12.34
C ARG A 425 -2.88 20.53 11.62
N ASP A 426 -2.61 21.57 12.40
CA ASP A 426 -2.12 22.83 11.80
C ASP A 426 -0.82 22.55 11.05
N VAL A 427 -0.87 22.81 9.75
CA VAL A 427 0.16 22.43 8.78
C VAL A 427 1.51 23.10 9.08
N SER A 428 1.51 24.22 9.82
CA SER A 428 2.72 24.97 10.16
C SER A 428 3.64 24.21 11.12
N TYR A 429 3.09 23.39 12.02
CA TYR A 429 3.86 22.59 12.99
C TYR A 429 4.69 21.48 12.34
N SER A 430 4.33 21.10 11.12
CA SER A 430 5.02 20.07 10.34
C SER A 430 5.85 20.67 9.18
N SER A 431 6.13 21.97 9.20
CA SER A 431 7.04 22.56 8.22
C SER A 431 8.51 22.24 8.56
N ILE A 432 9.33 21.97 7.54
CA ILE A 432 10.76 21.68 7.74
C ILE A 432 11.59 22.97 7.75
N ARG A 433 12.78 22.93 8.36
CA ARG A 433 13.72 24.06 8.33
C ARG A 433 14.37 24.14 6.95
N PRO A 434 14.62 25.35 6.41
CA PRO A 434 15.28 25.51 5.10
C PRO A 434 16.64 24.80 4.97
N ALA A 435 17.40 24.69 6.06
CA ALA A 435 18.68 23.97 6.06
C ALA A 435 18.52 22.46 5.75
N GLU A 436 17.38 21.86 6.13
CA GLU A 436 17.08 20.45 5.89
C GLU A 436 16.86 20.14 4.41
N LEU A 437 16.57 21.16 3.57
CA LEU A 437 16.52 21.00 2.11
C LEU A 437 17.89 20.69 1.51
N LEU A 438 18.98 21.11 2.16
CA LEU A 438 20.36 20.97 1.66
C LEU A 438 21.03 19.70 2.18
N SER A 439 20.81 19.40 3.45
CA SER A 439 21.35 18.23 4.12
C SER A 439 20.39 17.74 5.19
N SER A 440 19.97 16.49 5.07
CA SER A 440 19.19 15.79 6.09
C SER A 440 19.79 14.40 6.26
N ASN A 441 20.21 14.06 7.48
CA ASN A 441 20.82 12.76 7.79
C ASN A 441 19.80 11.79 8.38
N GLY A 442 19.99 10.50 8.11
CA GLY A 442 19.27 9.40 8.73
C GLY A 442 18.16 8.78 7.87
N ARG A 443 17.35 7.93 8.51
CA ARG A 443 16.24 7.17 7.91
C ARG A 443 15.23 8.07 7.18
N PHE A 444 14.91 9.23 7.77
CA PHE A 444 13.91 10.15 7.25
C PHE A 444 14.57 11.36 6.58
N ALA A 445 14.82 11.28 5.27
CA ALA A 445 15.49 12.34 4.52
C ALA A 445 14.51 13.25 3.78
N VAL A 446 14.62 14.57 3.99
CA VAL A 446 13.79 15.62 3.37
C VAL A 446 14.61 16.57 2.49
N GLN A 447 15.89 16.28 2.28
CA GLN A 447 16.75 17.04 1.37
C GLN A 447 16.34 16.91 -0.10
N ILE A 448 16.60 17.97 -0.88
CA ILE A 448 16.47 17.95 -2.35
C ILE A 448 17.53 17.03 -2.96
N GLY A 449 18.75 17.04 -2.39
CA GLY A 449 19.89 16.29 -2.88
C GLY A 449 20.67 17.02 -3.97
N LEU A 450 22.00 17.01 -3.81
CA LEU A 450 22.95 17.65 -4.72
C LEU A 450 22.73 17.28 -6.21
N PRO A 451 22.44 16.02 -6.60
CA PRO A 451 22.22 15.66 -8.01
C PRO A 451 21.05 16.42 -8.67
N LEU A 452 19.93 16.59 -7.96
CA LEU A 452 18.78 17.34 -8.47
C LEU A 452 19.08 18.84 -8.57
N MET A 453 19.77 19.39 -7.57
CA MET A 453 20.20 20.79 -7.58
C MET A 453 21.16 21.10 -8.75
N LEU A 454 22.13 20.22 -9.00
CA LEU A 454 23.05 20.31 -10.13
C LEU A 454 22.30 20.22 -11.47
N GLY A 455 21.37 19.26 -11.60
CA GLY A 455 20.54 19.12 -12.80
C GLY A 455 19.72 20.38 -13.09
N ALA A 456 19.15 21.01 -12.05
CA ALA A 456 18.42 22.27 -12.17
C ALA A 456 19.34 23.44 -12.57
N ALA A 457 20.51 23.56 -11.94
CA ALA A 457 21.50 24.59 -12.27
C ALA A 457 21.98 24.48 -13.73
N LEU A 458 22.29 23.26 -14.19
CA LEU A 458 22.67 23.00 -15.58
C LEU A 458 21.53 23.32 -16.56
N ALA A 459 20.28 23.10 -16.17
CA ALA A 459 19.14 23.46 -17.00
C ALA A 459 19.03 24.98 -17.18
N VAL A 460 19.18 25.75 -16.10
CA VAL A 460 19.21 27.22 -16.15
C VAL A 460 20.39 27.71 -16.99
N GLU A 461 21.59 27.20 -16.76
CA GLU A 461 22.79 27.56 -17.52
C GLU A 461 22.61 27.28 -19.02
N ALA A 462 22.07 26.12 -19.39
CA ALA A 462 21.82 25.76 -20.78
C ALA A 462 20.79 26.67 -21.46
N VAL A 463 19.78 27.16 -20.72
CA VAL A 463 18.85 28.17 -21.24
C VAL A 463 19.56 29.51 -21.44
N CYS A 464 20.34 29.97 -20.45
CA CYS A 464 21.10 31.22 -20.53
C CYS A 464 22.07 31.24 -21.73
N LYS A 465 22.80 30.13 -21.96
CA LYS A 465 23.77 30.01 -23.07
C LYS A 465 23.13 30.07 -24.46
N ARG A 466 21.85 29.72 -24.61
CA ARG A 466 21.17 29.76 -25.92
C ARG A 466 20.77 31.17 -26.36
N GLY A 467 20.63 32.11 -25.42
CA GLY A 467 20.24 33.50 -25.69
C GLY A 467 18.82 33.72 -26.24
N LYS A 468 18.08 32.67 -26.63
CA LYS A 468 16.68 32.72 -27.09
C LYS A 468 15.84 31.70 -26.33
N ILE A 469 14.67 32.14 -25.84
CA ILE A 469 13.75 31.31 -25.07
C ILE A 469 12.69 30.71 -26.00
N GLY A 470 12.90 29.46 -26.43
CA GLY A 470 11.90 28.63 -27.13
C GLY A 470 11.00 27.85 -26.16
N GLU A 471 10.13 26.99 -26.69
CA GLU A 471 9.16 26.25 -25.87
C GLU A 471 9.81 25.22 -24.94
N LYS A 472 10.93 24.60 -25.34
CA LYS A 472 11.67 23.67 -24.46
C LYS A 472 12.38 24.43 -23.34
N GLU A 473 12.94 25.60 -23.63
CA GLU A 473 13.56 26.49 -22.67
C GLU A 473 12.52 27.00 -21.64
N ARG A 474 11.32 27.41 -22.10
CA ARG A 474 10.22 27.79 -21.21
C ARG A 474 9.80 26.63 -20.31
N ALA A 475 9.68 25.42 -20.88
CA ALA A 475 9.35 24.23 -20.10
C ALA A 475 10.40 23.98 -19.02
N ALA A 476 11.69 23.99 -19.37
CA ALA A 476 12.78 23.78 -18.43
C ALA A 476 12.79 24.83 -17.30
N LEU A 477 12.66 26.12 -17.63
CA LEU A 477 12.58 27.18 -16.62
C LEU A 477 11.34 27.06 -15.73
N THR A 478 10.18 26.72 -16.30
CA THR A 478 8.95 26.54 -15.53
C THR A 478 9.08 25.38 -14.54
N LEU A 479 9.71 24.28 -14.95
CA LEU A 479 10.00 23.14 -14.08
C LEU A 479 10.97 23.50 -12.95
N VAL A 480 12.06 24.22 -13.24
CA VAL A 480 13.02 24.67 -12.21
C VAL A 480 12.35 25.61 -11.21
N LEU A 481 11.63 26.62 -11.69
CA LEU A 481 10.94 27.59 -10.82
C LEU A 481 9.84 26.93 -10.00
N GLY A 482 9.06 26.04 -10.61
CA GLY A 482 8.03 25.27 -9.90
C GLY A 482 8.61 24.35 -8.83
N GLY A 483 9.70 23.66 -9.13
CA GLY A 483 10.41 22.80 -8.17
C GLY A 483 11.00 23.60 -7.01
N ALA A 484 11.63 24.74 -7.29
CA ALA A 484 12.14 25.65 -6.26
C ALA A 484 11.02 26.22 -5.39
N ALA A 485 9.90 26.64 -5.99
CA ALA A 485 8.73 27.14 -5.25
C ALA A 485 8.10 26.06 -4.35
N ALA A 486 7.97 24.82 -4.84
CA ALA A 486 7.48 23.69 -4.04
C ALA A 486 8.42 23.37 -2.87
N ALA A 487 9.74 23.41 -3.10
CA ALA A 487 10.73 23.20 -2.04
C ALA A 487 10.65 24.30 -0.98
N LEU A 488 10.57 25.56 -1.38
CA LEU A 488 10.40 26.68 -0.43
C LEU A 488 9.08 26.56 0.35
N ALA A 489 8.00 26.17 -0.33
CA ALA A 489 6.69 25.94 0.29
C ALA A 489 6.71 24.80 1.32
N ALA A 490 7.59 23.79 1.18
CA ALA A 490 7.76 22.75 2.18
C ALA A 490 8.33 23.27 3.52
N THR A 491 8.97 24.44 3.52
CA THR A 491 9.71 24.96 4.67
C THR A 491 8.91 25.93 5.54
N SER A 492 9.43 26.20 6.73
CA SER A 492 8.95 27.26 7.63
C SER A 492 9.15 28.69 7.10
N PHE A 493 9.89 28.89 5.99
CA PHE A 493 9.92 30.19 5.31
C PHE A 493 8.61 30.51 4.58
N PHE A 494 7.85 29.48 4.19
CA PHE A 494 6.55 29.71 3.60
C PHE A 494 5.55 30.09 4.70
N PRO A 495 4.76 31.15 4.51
CA PRO A 495 3.90 31.66 5.56
C PRO A 495 2.61 30.82 5.73
N TRP A 496 2.75 29.61 6.26
CA TRP A 496 1.65 28.68 6.44
C TRP A 496 0.55 29.23 7.35
N SER A 497 0.88 30.04 8.37
CA SER A 497 -0.11 30.69 9.23
C SER A 497 -1.08 31.60 8.45
N TYR A 498 -0.56 32.40 7.50
CA TYR A 498 -1.42 33.20 6.61
C TYR A 498 -2.23 32.31 5.67
N ALA A 499 -1.67 31.22 5.16
CA ALA A 499 -2.41 30.27 4.32
C ALA A 499 -3.56 29.60 5.10
N VAL A 500 -3.34 29.22 6.36
CA VAL A 500 -4.35 28.67 7.26
C VAL A 500 -5.46 29.69 7.47
N ALA A 501 -5.13 30.94 7.80
CA ALA A 501 -6.10 32.01 8.00
C ALA A 501 -6.92 32.29 6.73
N LEU A 502 -6.26 32.41 5.56
CA LEU A 502 -6.92 32.71 4.28
C LEU A 502 -7.86 31.60 3.81
N THR A 503 -7.57 30.35 4.18
CA THR A 503 -8.34 29.18 3.74
C THR A 503 -9.35 28.70 4.77
N GLY A 504 -9.45 29.35 5.94
CA GLY A 504 -10.26 28.87 7.05
C GLY A 504 -9.85 27.48 7.53
N GLY A 505 -8.55 27.16 7.44
CA GLY A 505 -8.00 25.85 7.85
C GLY A 505 -8.06 24.74 6.79
N LEU A 506 -8.64 24.96 5.60
CA LEU A 506 -8.68 23.92 4.55
C LEU A 506 -7.28 23.44 4.12
N VAL A 507 -6.26 24.28 4.24
CA VAL A 507 -4.88 23.90 3.92
C VAL A 507 -4.31 22.84 4.87
N ASN A 508 -4.90 22.64 6.06
CA ASN A 508 -4.48 21.63 7.02
C ASN A 508 -4.71 20.19 6.54
N TYR A 509 -5.52 19.98 5.49
CA TYR A 509 -5.63 18.68 4.81
C TYR A 509 -4.33 18.25 4.12
N ILE A 510 -3.38 19.16 3.89
CA ILE A 510 -2.04 18.79 3.43
C ILE A 510 -1.30 17.99 4.53
N GLN A 511 -1.60 18.25 5.81
CA GLN A 511 -1.00 17.73 7.06
C GLN A 511 0.51 18.02 7.17
N PHE A 512 1.27 17.71 6.12
CA PHE A 512 2.72 17.70 6.09
C PHE A 512 3.24 18.49 4.89
N PRO A 513 3.72 19.74 5.07
CA PRO A 513 4.36 20.55 4.03
C PRO A 513 5.44 19.82 3.23
N TRP A 514 6.20 18.93 3.86
CA TRP A 514 7.24 18.15 3.17
C TRP A 514 6.71 17.27 2.03
N ARG A 515 5.40 16.97 1.96
CA ARG A 515 4.76 16.32 0.78
C ARG A 515 4.97 17.09 -0.52
N LEU A 516 5.22 18.40 -0.45
CA LEU A 516 5.57 19.21 -1.63
C LEU A 516 6.93 18.81 -2.23
N LEU A 517 7.80 18.11 -1.49
CA LEU A 517 9.07 17.60 -2.00
C LEU A 517 8.89 16.50 -3.06
N ALA A 518 7.74 15.80 -3.08
CA ALA A 518 7.40 14.90 -4.19
C ALA A 518 7.29 15.67 -5.53
N LEU A 519 6.68 16.85 -5.50
CA LEU A 519 6.62 17.75 -6.65
C LEU A 519 8.01 18.28 -6.99
N THR A 520 8.78 18.72 -6.00
CA THR A 520 10.17 19.19 -6.17
C THR A 520 11.01 18.14 -6.91
N ALA A 521 11.02 16.90 -6.42
CA ALA A 521 11.77 15.81 -7.02
C ALA A 521 11.37 15.56 -8.48
N ALA A 522 10.07 15.51 -8.78
CA ALA A 522 9.57 15.27 -10.13
C ALA A 522 9.90 16.42 -11.09
N LEU A 523 9.69 17.67 -10.67
CA LEU A 523 9.92 18.86 -11.49
C LEU A 523 11.40 19.06 -11.79
N LEU A 524 12.27 18.97 -10.79
CA LEU A 524 13.71 19.17 -10.96
C LEU A 524 14.35 18.03 -11.76
N ALA A 525 13.94 16.78 -11.55
CA ALA A 525 14.41 15.65 -12.34
C ALA A 525 14.01 15.78 -13.83
N LEU A 526 12.77 16.22 -14.12
CA LEU A 526 12.34 16.52 -15.49
C LEU A 526 13.19 17.65 -16.10
N ALA A 527 13.44 18.72 -15.35
CA ALA A 527 14.25 19.85 -15.82
C ALA A 527 15.68 19.42 -16.21
N ALA A 528 16.28 18.50 -15.44
CA ALA A 528 17.64 18.00 -15.69
C ALA A 528 17.79 17.28 -17.05
N ALA A 529 16.70 16.77 -17.64
CA ALA A 529 16.76 16.17 -18.98
C ALA A 529 17.04 17.20 -20.09
N TYR A 530 16.61 18.45 -19.91
CA TYR A 530 16.75 19.51 -20.91
C TYR A 530 18.21 19.76 -21.36
N PRO A 531 19.16 20.07 -20.46
CA PRO A 531 20.55 20.32 -20.84
C PRO A 531 21.19 19.08 -21.47
N ILE A 532 20.92 17.88 -20.93
CA ILE A 532 21.49 16.63 -21.41
C ILE A 532 21.02 16.32 -22.84
N ALA A 533 19.74 16.55 -23.14
CA ALA A 533 19.19 16.31 -24.48
C ALA A 533 19.87 17.17 -25.57
N GLY A 534 20.45 18.31 -25.20
CA GLY A 534 21.20 19.21 -26.09
C GLY A 534 22.67 18.85 -26.27
N MET A 535 23.23 17.93 -25.48
CA MET A 535 24.65 17.57 -25.53
C MET A 535 24.97 16.55 -26.63
N PRO A 536 26.23 16.48 -27.11
CA PRO A 536 26.69 15.39 -27.97
C PRO A 536 26.53 14.02 -27.32
N GLY A 537 26.39 12.96 -28.12
CA GLY A 537 26.05 11.61 -27.64
C GLY A 537 27.00 11.04 -26.59
N GLU A 538 28.30 11.32 -26.66
CA GLU A 538 29.31 10.88 -25.68
C GLU A 538 29.14 11.60 -24.33
N HIS A 539 28.92 12.92 -24.36
CA HIS A 539 28.62 13.72 -23.17
C HIS A 539 27.30 13.30 -22.53
N GLN A 540 26.29 12.90 -23.32
CA GLN A 540 25.07 12.31 -22.78
C GLN A 540 25.32 11.00 -22.03
N LYS A 541 26.24 10.14 -22.52
CA LYS A 541 26.61 8.90 -21.83
C LYS A 541 27.25 9.23 -20.48
N LEU A 542 28.23 10.13 -20.48
CA LEU A 542 28.89 10.58 -19.26
C LEU A 542 27.89 11.18 -18.26
N ALA A 543 26.97 12.04 -18.73
CA ALA A 543 25.95 12.65 -17.88
C ALA A 543 25.04 11.62 -17.20
N VAL A 544 24.65 10.54 -17.91
CA VAL A 544 23.84 9.45 -17.31
C VAL A 544 24.63 8.67 -16.26
N VAL A 545 25.91 8.38 -16.52
CA VAL A 545 26.79 7.69 -15.55
C VAL A 545 27.01 8.55 -14.31
N LEU A 546 27.30 9.84 -14.49
CA LEU A 546 27.47 10.78 -13.38
C LEU A 546 26.17 10.96 -12.58
N ALA A 547 25.01 11.02 -13.26
CA ALA A 547 23.72 11.07 -12.58
C ALA A 547 23.50 9.84 -11.68
N LEU A 548 23.84 8.64 -12.15
CA LEU A 548 23.77 7.43 -11.33
C LEU A 548 24.76 7.48 -10.16
N ALA A 549 26.04 7.73 -10.43
CA ALA A 549 27.09 7.73 -9.40
C ALA A 549 26.82 8.74 -8.29
N LEU A 550 26.48 9.98 -8.65
CA LEU A 550 26.16 11.04 -7.69
C LEU A 550 24.87 10.75 -6.91
N SER A 551 23.85 10.18 -7.56
CA SER A 551 22.60 9.84 -6.86
C SER A 551 22.80 8.70 -5.88
N VAL A 552 23.49 7.63 -6.29
CA VAL A 552 23.80 6.49 -5.40
C VAL A 552 24.64 6.98 -4.21
N ALA A 553 25.69 7.78 -4.44
CA ALA A 553 26.49 8.34 -3.36
C ALA A 553 25.66 9.22 -2.40
N ALA A 554 24.71 10.00 -2.92
CA ALA A 554 23.87 10.87 -2.10
C ALA A 554 22.85 10.12 -1.22
N VAL A 555 22.38 8.93 -1.65
CA VAL A 555 21.37 8.16 -0.91
C VAL A 555 21.91 6.91 -0.24
N GLN A 556 23.19 6.57 -0.42
CA GLN A 556 23.79 5.37 0.16
C GLN A 556 23.62 5.28 1.69
N PRO A 557 23.81 6.36 2.49
CA PRO A 557 23.57 6.29 3.93
C PRO A 557 22.11 5.98 4.30
N GLN A 558 21.17 6.53 3.52
CA GLN A 558 19.74 6.31 3.70
C GLN A 558 19.35 4.86 3.36
N LEU A 559 19.84 4.33 2.23
CA LEU A 559 19.58 2.95 1.83
C LEU A 559 20.23 1.94 2.79
N GLN A 560 21.41 2.25 3.32
CA GLN A 560 22.07 1.42 4.32
C GLN A 560 21.24 1.34 5.62
N ALA A 561 20.74 2.47 6.11
CA ALA A 561 19.85 2.47 7.28
C ALA A 561 18.63 1.57 7.09
N TYR A 562 17.99 1.58 5.91
CA TYR A 562 16.86 0.70 5.63
C TYR A 562 17.20 -0.78 5.56
N VAL A 563 18.43 -1.11 5.17
CA VAL A 563 18.94 -2.49 5.06
C VAL A 563 19.33 -3.04 6.42
N GLU A 564 19.80 -2.20 7.34
CA GLU A 564 20.28 -2.62 8.67
C GLU A 564 19.15 -2.74 9.70
N GLU A 565 17.97 -2.16 9.43
CA GLU A 565 16.81 -2.28 10.30
C GLU A 565 16.13 -3.64 10.20
N ASP A 566 15.71 -4.18 11.36
CA ASP A 566 14.94 -5.41 11.43
C ASP A 566 13.63 -5.29 10.65
N GLY A 567 13.34 -6.34 9.89
CA GLY A 567 12.15 -6.40 9.03
C GLY A 567 11.17 -7.49 9.45
N MET A 568 9.97 -7.40 8.90
CA MET A 568 8.93 -8.42 9.04
C MET A 568 9.26 -9.66 8.19
N ALA A 569 9.40 -10.83 8.83
CA ALA A 569 9.74 -12.10 8.16
C ALA A 569 8.55 -12.79 7.47
N CYS A 570 8.80 -13.79 6.60
CA CYS A 570 7.72 -14.66 6.11
C CYS A 570 7.05 -15.39 7.30
N GLY A 571 5.72 -15.51 7.25
CA GLY A 571 4.93 -16.22 8.26
C GLY A 571 4.39 -15.31 9.37
N VAL A 572 5.02 -14.16 9.58
CA VAL A 572 4.50 -13.09 10.46
C VAL A 572 3.29 -12.45 9.78
N GLY A 573 2.20 -12.26 10.54
CA GLY A 573 1.03 -11.48 10.14
C GLY A 573 1.16 -10.01 10.53
N ILE A 574 0.16 -9.20 10.18
CA ILE A 574 0.08 -7.81 10.64
C ILE A 574 -1.03 -7.68 11.69
N SER A 575 -0.88 -6.81 12.69
CA SER A 575 -1.93 -6.65 13.69
C SER A 575 -3.19 -6.02 13.06
N PRO A 576 -4.38 -6.65 13.22
CA PRO A 576 -5.65 -6.06 12.78
C PRO A 576 -6.10 -4.88 13.66
N HIS A 577 -5.53 -4.74 14.86
CA HIS A 577 -5.84 -3.66 15.79
C HIS A 577 -5.21 -2.35 15.33
N LEU A 578 -6.03 -1.34 15.04
CA LEU A 578 -5.59 0.00 14.63
C LEU A 578 -6.08 1.03 15.64
N THR A 579 -5.22 1.96 16.03
CA THR A 579 -5.56 3.02 16.99
C THR A 579 -6.00 4.32 16.31
N ASN A 580 -5.68 4.50 15.04
CA ASN A 580 -6.09 5.67 14.27
C ASN A 580 -7.59 5.60 13.93
N VAL A 581 -8.29 6.73 14.10
CA VAL A 581 -9.76 6.84 13.96
C VAL A 581 -10.16 7.24 12.52
N GLU A 582 -9.40 6.85 11.51
CA GLU A 582 -9.65 7.30 10.13
C GLU A 582 -10.85 6.59 9.51
N TYR A 583 -11.77 7.37 8.91
CA TYR A 583 -12.95 6.86 8.17
C TYR A 583 -13.89 5.98 8.98
N LEU A 584 -13.85 6.09 10.31
CA LEU A 584 -14.81 5.46 11.21
C LEU A 584 -16.11 6.28 11.29
N ILE A 585 -17.17 5.61 11.72
CA ILE A 585 -18.42 6.29 12.11
C ILE A 585 -18.09 7.20 13.29
N PRO A 586 -18.56 8.47 13.32
CA PRO A 586 -18.34 9.37 14.45
C PRO A 586 -18.68 8.70 15.79
N ASP A 587 -17.88 8.99 16.82
CA ASP A 587 -17.99 8.41 18.17
C ASP A 587 -17.74 6.89 18.24
N SER A 588 -17.01 6.32 17.26
CA SER A 588 -16.48 4.96 17.36
C SER A 588 -15.12 4.94 18.03
N TYR A 589 -14.89 3.96 18.91
CA TYR A 589 -13.65 3.81 19.67
C TYR A 589 -12.96 2.49 19.26
N PRO A 590 -11.81 2.55 18.57
CA PRO A 590 -11.05 1.36 18.20
C PRO A 590 -10.60 0.52 19.40
N THR A 591 -10.39 1.14 20.56
CA THR A 591 -10.02 0.42 21.79
C THR A 591 -11.11 -0.53 22.29
N ARG A 592 -12.33 -0.45 21.77
CA ARG A 592 -13.47 -1.33 22.14
C ARG A 592 -13.70 -2.47 21.15
N THR A 593 -12.88 -2.63 20.12
CA THR A 593 -13.09 -3.65 19.06
C THR A 593 -12.63 -5.04 19.46
N GLY A 594 -11.97 -5.18 20.61
CA GLY A 594 -11.69 -6.49 21.22
C GLY A 594 -12.95 -7.24 21.67
N ASN A 595 -14.08 -6.56 21.91
CA ASN A 595 -15.35 -7.25 22.17
C ASN A 595 -15.90 -7.84 20.86
N ARG A 596 -15.76 -9.15 20.69
CA ARG A 596 -16.18 -9.86 19.48
C ARG A 596 -17.43 -10.74 19.68
N GLU A 597 -18.09 -10.61 20.82
CA GLU A 597 -19.24 -11.44 21.19
C GLU A 597 -20.52 -10.99 20.48
N TYR A 598 -21.38 -11.95 20.16
CA TYR A 598 -22.75 -11.69 19.71
C TYR A 598 -23.61 -11.40 20.92
N ALA A 599 -24.37 -10.29 20.90
CA ALA A 599 -25.28 -9.95 21.99
C ALA A 599 -26.71 -9.94 21.48
N ALA A 600 -27.52 -10.89 21.96
CA ALA A 600 -28.94 -11.00 21.63
C ALA A 600 -29.79 -10.43 22.77
N SER A 601 -30.90 -9.78 22.44
CA SER A 601 -31.89 -9.37 23.43
C SER A 601 -32.59 -10.58 24.06
N GLU A 602 -33.26 -10.37 25.19
CA GLU A 602 -34.08 -11.40 25.82
C GLU A 602 -35.09 -11.99 24.81
N GLY A 603 -35.25 -13.32 24.81
CA GLY A 603 -36.17 -14.03 23.92
C GLY A 603 -35.68 -14.29 22.49
N VAL A 604 -34.46 -13.87 22.14
CA VAL A 604 -33.77 -14.25 20.90
C VAL A 604 -32.65 -15.23 21.23
N SER A 605 -32.71 -16.44 20.66
CA SER A 605 -31.59 -17.40 20.74
C SER A 605 -30.80 -17.42 19.44
N VAL A 606 -29.48 -17.48 19.58
CA VAL A 606 -28.52 -17.53 18.46
C VAL A 606 -27.61 -18.72 18.67
N THR A 607 -27.41 -19.51 17.62
CA THR A 607 -26.52 -20.69 17.62
C THR A 607 -25.83 -20.84 16.26
N ASN A 608 -24.77 -21.65 16.20
CA ASN A 608 -24.03 -21.95 14.96
C ASN A 608 -23.50 -20.69 14.26
N GLU A 609 -23.11 -19.67 15.03
CA GLU A 609 -22.58 -18.43 14.51
C GLU A 609 -21.24 -18.65 13.80
N THR A 610 -21.13 -18.07 12.62
CA THR A 610 -19.94 -18.15 11.78
C THR A 610 -19.72 -16.78 11.15
N LYS A 611 -18.53 -16.22 11.38
CA LYS A 611 -18.11 -14.97 10.78
C LYS A 611 -16.95 -15.22 9.84
N ARG A 612 -17.14 -14.88 8.57
CA ARG A 612 -16.07 -14.86 7.57
C ARG A 612 -15.99 -13.46 7.00
N GLY A 613 -14.99 -12.72 7.45
CA GLY A 613 -14.81 -11.33 7.08
C GLY A 613 -16.02 -10.48 7.45
N SER A 614 -16.55 -9.78 6.44
CA SER A 614 -17.75 -8.94 6.55
C SER A 614 -19.07 -9.72 6.41
N THR A 615 -19.01 -11.05 6.30
CA THR A 615 -20.18 -11.92 6.23
C THR A 615 -20.38 -12.67 7.54
N VAL A 616 -21.62 -12.65 8.04
CA VAL A 616 -22.02 -13.37 9.25
C VAL A 616 -23.18 -14.29 8.90
N THR A 617 -23.12 -15.53 9.39
CA THR A 617 -24.21 -16.51 9.38
C THR A 617 -24.49 -16.99 10.78
N ALA A 618 -25.76 -17.18 11.13
CA ALA A 618 -26.16 -17.75 12.42
C ALA A 618 -27.58 -18.32 12.32
N ASP A 619 -27.90 -19.33 13.12
CA ASP A 619 -29.27 -19.79 13.28
C ASP A 619 -29.94 -18.96 14.38
N VAL A 620 -31.10 -18.38 14.05
CA VAL A 620 -31.85 -17.50 14.97
C VAL A 620 -33.25 -18.05 15.22
N ASP A 621 -33.71 -17.90 16.46
CA ASP A 621 -35.09 -18.16 16.87
C ASP A 621 -35.53 -17.05 17.84
N ALA A 622 -36.40 -16.16 17.35
CA ALA A 622 -36.90 -15.00 18.06
C ALA A 622 -38.33 -15.27 18.56
N LYS A 623 -38.48 -15.52 19.86
CA LYS A 623 -39.79 -15.76 20.50
C LYS A 623 -40.60 -14.49 20.71
N GLN A 624 -39.92 -13.34 20.77
CA GLN A 624 -40.48 -12.01 20.86
C GLN A 624 -39.67 -11.05 20.00
N ASP A 625 -40.17 -9.83 19.80
CA ASP A 625 -39.42 -8.78 19.11
C ASP A 625 -38.11 -8.51 19.85
N GLY A 626 -37.01 -8.45 19.11
CA GLY A 626 -35.69 -8.36 19.70
C GLY A 626 -34.61 -7.94 18.71
N THR A 627 -33.39 -7.85 19.22
CA THR A 627 -32.22 -7.44 18.44
C THR A 627 -31.05 -8.40 18.61
N LEU A 628 -30.20 -8.43 17.59
CA LEU A 628 -28.93 -9.12 17.60
C LEU A 628 -27.82 -8.15 17.20
N LEU A 629 -26.88 -7.91 18.12
CA LEU A 629 -25.70 -7.10 17.89
C LEU A 629 -24.55 -7.96 17.36
N LEU A 630 -23.95 -7.50 16.27
CA LEU A 630 -22.83 -8.17 15.60
C LEU A 630 -21.51 -7.43 15.85
N PRO A 631 -20.37 -8.13 15.89
CA PRO A 631 -19.04 -7.51 16.03
C PRO A 631 -18.58 -6.95 14.67
N LEU A 632 -19.33 -5.98 14.15
CA LEU A 632 -19.12 -5.26 12.90
C LEU A 632 -19.54 -3.81 13.11
N PHE A 633 -18.82 -2.84 12.54
CA PHE A 633 -19.32 -1.46 12.51
C PHE A 633 -20.53 -1.36 11.56
N GLY A 634 -21.57 -0.66 12.00
CA GLY A 634 -22.86 -0.57 11.31
C GLY A 634 -22.90 0.39 10.12
N TYR A 635 -21.94 0.29 9.20
CA TYR A 635 -21.88 1.15 8.01
C TYR A 635 -23.10 0.95 7.10
N ASP A 636 -23.60 2.03 6.51
CA ASP A 636 -24.67 1.93 5.52
C ASP A 636 -24.19 1.10 4.30
N GLY A 637 -24.90 0.03 3.96
CA GLY A 637 -24.54 -0.90 2.90
C GLY A 637 -24.63 -2.38 3.30
N TYR A 638 -24.74 -2.68 4.60
CA TYR A 638 -25.10 -4.01 5.08
C TYR A 638 -26.54 -4.39 4.72
N ARG A 639 -26.76 -5.68 4.49
CA ARG A 639 -28.08 -6.30 4.34
C ARG A 639 -28.12 -7.59 5.14
N ALA A 640 -29.24 -7.80 5.82
CA ALA A 640 -29.50 -9.01 6.60
C ALA A 640 -30.74 -9.71 6.06
N GLN A 641 -30.69 -11.04 6.01
CA GLN A 641 -31.79 -11.88 5.55
C GLN A 641 -31.93 -13.12 6.44
N VAL A 642 -33.15 -13.51 6.78
CA VAL A 642 -33.45 -14.81 7.41
C VAL A 642 -34.21 -15.65 6.38
N ASP A 643 -33.65 -16.80 5.99
CA ASP A 643 -34.19 -17.68 4.94
C ASP A 643 -34.58 -16.93 3.64
N GLY A 644 -33.80 -15.89 3.30
CA GLY A 644 -33.98 -15.06 2.11
C GLY A 644 -34.94 -13.88 2.26
N GLN A 645 -35.67 -13.77 3.38
CA GLN A 645 -36.49 -12.61 3.70
C GLN A 645 -35.65 -11.52 4.35
N ASN A 646 -35.76 -10.27 3.90
CA ASN A 646 -35.00 -9.16 4.47
C ASN A 646 -35.46 -8.86 5.89
N VAL A 647 -34.51 -8.65 6.78
CA VAL A 647 -34.73 -8.10 8.12
C VAL A 647 -34.08 -6.73 8.24
N GLU A 648 -34.59 -5.92 9.16
CA GLU A 648 -34.11 -4.55 9.35
C GLU A 648 -32.73 -4.54 9.99
N VAL A 649 -31.94 -3.56 9.58
CA VAL A 649 -30.54 -3.38 9.97
C VAL A 649 -30.39 -1.95 10.46
N ALA A 650 -29.85 -1.80 11.66
CA ALA A 650 -29.67 -0.52 12.32
C ALA A 650 -28.23 -0.34 12.84
N LEU A 651 -27.92 0.89 13.22
CA LEU A 651 -26.67 1.28 13.86
C LEU A 651 -26.92 1.45 15.37
N ASN A 652 -26.24 0.68 16.21
CA ASN A 652 -26.33 0.84 17.66
C ASN A 652 -25.20 1.73 18.18
N GLN A 653 -25.51 3.01 18.39
CA GLN A 653 -24.56 4.01 18.88
C GLN A 653 -24.08 3.74 20.32
N ALA A 654 -24.95 3.16 21.17
CA ALA A 654 -24.61 2.88 22.57
C ALA A 654 -23.54 1.79 22.71
N GLN A 655 -23.47 0.87 21.75
CA GLN A 655 -22.54 -0.26 21.74
C GLN A 655 -21.46 -0.06 20.67
N ASN A 656 -20.77 1.09 20.71
CA ASN A 656 -19.63 1.40 19.83
C ASN A 656 -19.96 1.33 18.33
N ASN A 657 -21.14 1.84 17.94
CA ASN A 657 -21.59 1.88 16.55
C ASN A 657 -21.64 0.48 15.89
N ARG A 658 -21.97 -0.55 16.68
CA ARG A 658 -22.12 -1.92 16.19
C ARG A 658 -23.34 -2.07 15.28
N LEU A 659 -23.22 -3.00 14.35
CA LEU A 659 -24.30 -3.44 13.48
C LEU A 659 -25.35 -4.20 14.29
N GLU A 660 -26.59 -3.71 14.25
CA GLU A 660 -27.74 -4.29 14.96
C GLU A 660 -28.75 -4.85 13.95
N ILE A 661 -29.20 -6.07 14.17
CA ILE A 661 -30.23 -6.73 13.37
C ILE A 661 -31.52 -6.78 14.17
N HIS A 662 -32.63 -6.31 13.58
CA HIS A 662 -33.94 -6.34 14.23
C HIS A 662 -34.70 -7.58 13.78
N LEU A 663 -35.16 -8.38 14.75
CA LEU A 663 -35.85 -9.65 14.54
C LEU A 663 -37.24 -9.56 15.16
N SER A 664 -38.28 -9.73 14.33
CA SER A 664 -39.66 -9.76 14.82
C SER A 664 -40.00 -11.10 15.47
N ALA A 665 -40.96 -11.10 16.39
CA ALA A 665 -41.49 -12.29 17.03
C ALA A 665 -41.91 -13.36 16.00
N GLY A 666 -41.49 -14.60 16.23
CA GLY A 666 -41.72 -15.72 15.31
C GLY A 666 -40.68 -15.86 14.19
N THR A 667 -39.69 -14.96 14.10
CA THR A 667 -38.59 -15.11 13.14
C THR A 667 -37.74 -16.31 13.52
N ARG A 668 -37.69 -17.32 12.64
CA ARG A 668 -36.86 -18.51 12.82
C ARG A 668 -36.25 -18.92 11.49
N GLY A 669 -34.95 -19.21 11.49
CA GLY A 669 -34.23 -19.65 10.29
C GLY A 669 -32.76 -19.29 10.33
N THR A 670 -32.09 -19.42 9.20
CA THR A 670 -30.67 -19.06 9.09
C THR A 670 -30.55 -17.59 8.68
N LEU A 671 -30.03 -16.78 9.61
CA LEU A 671 -29.62 -15.40 9.37
C LEU A 671 -28.37 -15.36 8.51
N ARG A 672 -28.37 -14.51 7.49
CA ARG A 672 -27.22 -14.16 6.67
C ARG A 672 -27.08 -12.65 6.56
N VAL A 673 -25.97 -12.12 7.04
CA VAL A 673 -25.60 -10.70 6.96
C VAL A 673 -24.40 -10.55 6.04
N ARG A 674 -24.44 -9.56 5.14
CA ARG A 674 -23.33 -9.25 4.24
C ARG A 674 -23.30 -7.77 3.86
N PHE A 675 -22.11 -7.26 3.54
CA PHE A 675 -21.97 -5.95 2.91
C PHE A 675 -22.32 -6.04 1.42
N ALA A 676 -23.44 -5.44 1.01
CA ALA A 676 -23.93 -5.46 -0.36
C ALA A 676 -23.77 -4.11 -1.09
N GLY A 677 -23.52 -3.04 -0.33
CA GLY A 677 -23.48 -1.67 -0.85
C GLY A 677 -24.83 -1.20 -1.41
N LYS A 678 -24.79 -0.04 -2.08
CA LYS A 678 -25.96 0.54 -2.74
C LYS A 678 -26.10 0.06 -4.18
N THR A 679 -27.34 -0.17 -4.60
CA THR A 679 -27.65 -0.63 -5.97
C THR A 679 -27.18 0.38 -7.03
N TRP A 680 -27.26 1.68 -6.74
CA TRP A 680 -26.85 2.74 -7.67
C TRP A 680 -25.33 2.82 -7.88
N TRP A 681 -24.50 2.28 -6.97
CA TRP A 681 -23.05 2.18 -7.18
C TRP A 681 -22.71 1.37 -8.44
N ARG A 682 -23.54 0.37 -8.78
CA ARG A 682 -23.36 -0.43 -10.00
C ARG A 682 -23.50 0.40 -11.28
N LEU A 683 -24.30 1.48 -11.24
CA LEU A 683 -24.43 2.40 -12.36
C LEU A 683 -23.14 3.21 -12.54
N THR A 684 -22.56 3.71 -11.45
CA THR A 684 -21.29 4.44 -11.51
C THR A 684 -20.12 3.54 -11.91
N ASP A 685 -20.12 2.28 -11.47
CA ASP A 685 -19.18 1.25 -11.91
C ASP A 685 -19.27 1.03 -13.42
N ALA A 686 -20.50 0.85 -13.93
CA ALA A 686 -20.73 0.66 -15.36
C ALA A 686 -20.29 1.87 -16.19
N VAL A 687 -20.54 3.10 -15.73
CA VAL A 687 -20.11 4.33 -16.43
C VAL A 687 -18.58 4.38 -16.55
N SER A 688 -17.85 4.17 -15.45
CA SER A 688 -16.38 4.20 -15.49
C SER A 688 -15.80 3.06 -16.34
N LEU A 689 -16.37 1.85 -16.24
CA LEU A 689 -15.95 0.71 -17.05
C LEU A 689 -16.20 0.93 -18.55
N LEU A 690 -17.39 1.40 -18.94
CA LEU A 690 -17.73 1.69 -20.34
C LEU A 690 -16.85 2.81 -20.91
N THR A 691 -16.55 3.82 -20.09
CA THR A 691 -15.61 4.90 -20.45
C THR A 691 -14.22 4.34 -20.76
N LEU A 692 -13.71 3.46 -19.89
CA LEU A 692 -12.41 2.80 -20.09
C LEU A 692 -12.40 1.91 -21.35
N ILE A 693 -13.44 1.10 -21.56
CA ILE A 693 -13.60 0.27 -22.76
C ILE A 693 -13.62 1.14 -24.02
N GLY A 694 -14.36 2.26 -24.00
CA GLY A 694 -14.42 3.23 -25.09
C GLY A 694 -13.05 3.75 -25.49
N LEU A 695 -12.20 4.11 -24.52
CA LEU A 695 -10.82 4.55 -24.77
C LEU A 695 -9.97 3.45 -25.43
N PHE A 696 -10.10 2.19 -24.98
CA PHE A 696 -9.38 1.08 -25.61
C PHE A 696 -9.84 0.82 -27.05
N MET A 697 -11.14 0.88 -27.31
CA MET A 697 -11.71 0.70 -28.64
C MET A 697 -11.27 1.80 -29.61
N GLU A 698 -11.27 3.05 -29.15
CA GLU A 698 -10.82 4.20 -29.94
C GLU A 698 -9.34 4.05 -30.33
N ARG A 699 -8.48 3.71 -29.36
CA ARG A 699 -7.04 3.49 -29.61
C ARG A 699 -6.79 2.34 -30.59
N ARG A 700 -7.61 1.29 -30.57
CA ARG A 700 -7.55 0.20 -31.56
C ARG A 700 -7.94 0.69 -32.96
N LYS A 701 -8.98 1.53 -33.09
CA LYS A 701 -9.39 2.12 -34.38
C LYS A 701 -8.31 3.04 -34.95
N GLU A 702 -7.69 3.88 -34.12
CA GLU A 702 -6.58 4.75 -34.53
C GLU A 702 -5.40 3.94 -35.07
N ARG A 703 -5.01 2.85 -34.39
CA ARG A 703 -3.94 1.97 -34.87
C ARG A 703 -4.26 1.31 -36.20
N LYS A 704 -5.52 0.89 -36.43
CA LYS A 704 -5.96 0.29 -37.70
C LYS A 704 -6.04 1.29 -38.87
N LYS A 705 -6.10 2.60 -38.60
CA LYS A 705 -6.06 3.64 -39.65
C LYS A 705 -4.63 3.98 -40.10
N HIS A 706 -3.62 3.55 -39.35
CA HIS A 706 -2.20 3.83 -39.61
C HIS A 706 -1.40 2.57 -40.01
N VAL A 707 -2.09 1.45 -40.23
CA VAL A 707 -1.62 0.22 -40.87
C VAL A 707 -2.42 0.06 -42.14
#